data_AF-A0A9E3NJW2-F1
#
_entry.id   AF-A0A9E3NJW2-F1
#
_cell.length_a   1.000
_cell.length_b   1.000
_cell.length_c   1.000
_cell.angle_alpha   90.00
_cell.angle_beta   90.00
_cell.angle_gamma   90.00
#
_symmetry.space_group_name_H-M   'P 1'
#
loop_
_entity.id
_entity.type
_entity.pdbx_description
1 polymer ?
#
loop_
_entity_poly.entity_id
_entity_poly.type
_entity_poly.pdbx_seq_one_letter_code
_entity_poly.pdbx_strand_id
1 'polypeptide(L)'
;MKYKNIREEELKNKVGEDWFKHFDTTEILGNIDFTVFPKQDNLFGRTPLLWAEAKTGNFDIPSMFVQLIITIGKARTFDKTMPPAFLGAFDFKKIAFVPYINIQDIFYLNDFNWNVTPSNHETKEFQLIKQRIEATLKKNTYIFDFVNDEKDLVYFIKNNVAKATTTSKLKIDKNNFIPIYLRWLEIIKPNIDVNWDELKKANIMDSDFYLADLFVDDNDTQNLEDDLSIRDSLFVVYQNQGYKIAKENIKQMFDATINLKNKETYLQFWKRYKRPPLKEFQDYIIERRDLLVPQDIRERKGAFFTPRIWVELSQKYLTDYLGENWQDDYYIWDCAAGTGNLLAGLTNKYNIYASTLDQADVNVIHERIDHGANLLKNNVFQFDFLNDDFTKLPQPLQNIINDEEKRKKLVIYINPPYAEGDNVRGIGRKNIHVSKTHDKYQSLMGKASSEMFAQFFTRIHQEIPNSVLAEFSKLKILQAPNYSNFRSFFRAKLEILFMVPADTFDNVKGDFPIGFFIWNTNKKEIFNKTVADVYDSKGIYIGSKTITSYDSSKYVSDWLGLNSKKISNNYIGHIASVGNDFQNQRMIFVDNEEKENWKKGGRHTRITVENLIYTSIYFAVRKVIPATWINDRDQFLYPNDSWQTDQEFQNDCLTYTLFNNNIQTNFGTNHWIPFTEQEVNAQAKFESNFMTDFIKGKINKEASNNDTLFENANAVENKPLVFSEEAKAVFDAGRELWKYYHAQKDANVNASFYDIREYFQGRNAQGRMNAKSEDATYTTLISELRTQLNILADKIKPKVYEYEFLKE
;
A
#
# COMPACT_ATOMS: atom_id res chain seq x y z
N MET A 1 -45.94 20.54 -23.98
CA MET A 1 -44.81 20.11 -23.12
C MET A 1 -45.15 18.72 -22.61
N LYS A 2 -44.29 17.72 -22.84
CA LYS A 2 -44.55 16.32 -22.52
C LYS A 2 -44.48 16.04 -21.00
N TYR A 3 -43.59 16.72 -20.28
CA TYR A 3 -43.31 16.47 -18.86
C TYR A 3 -43.56 17.70 -17.98
N LYS A 4 -44.82 17.97 -17.58
CA LYS A 4 -45.17 19.18 -16.83
C LYS A 4 -45.20 18.94 -15.31
N ASN A 5 -44.57 19.82 -14.52
CA ASN A 5 -44.62 19.86 -13.05
C ASN A 5 -44.13 18.58 -12.33
N ILE A 6 -43.11 17.91 -12.88
CA ILE A 6 -42.51 16.72 -12.27
C ILE A 6 -41.11 17.03 -11.69
N ARG A 7 -40.66 16.23 -10.73
CA ARG A 7 -39.32 16.36 -10.12
C ARG A 7 -38.22 15.92 -11.09
N GLU A 8 -36.98 16.33 -10.85
CA GLU A 8 -35.84 16.03 -11.75
C GLU A 8 -35.59 14.53 -11.88
N GLU A 9 -35.62 13.80 -10.76
CA GLU A 9 -35.52 12.34 -10.74
C GLU A 9 -36.67 11.65 -11.48
N GLU A 10 -37.88 12.21 -11.38
CA GLU A 10 -39.04 11.70 -12.12
C GLU A 10 -38.90 11.96 -13.64
N LEU A 11 -38.33 13.11 -14.00
CA LEU A 11 -38.03 13.47 -15.40
C LEU A 11 -36.99 12.51 -16.00
N LYS A 12 -35.88 12.25 -15.29
CA LYS A 12 -34.83 11.30 -15.72
C LYS A 12 -35.43 9.91 -15.99
N ASN A 13 -36.24 9.41 -15.07
CA ASN A 13 -36.89 8.10 -15.20
C ASN A 13 -37.86 8.04 -16.39
N LYS A 14 -38.74 9.06 -16.55
CA LYS A 14 -39.68 9.12 -17.67
C LYS A 14 -38.99 9.26 -19.02
N VAL A 15 -37.91 10.05 -19.10
CA VAL A 15 -37.13 10.16 -20.34
C VAL A 15 -36.45 8.84 -20.69
N GLY A 16 -35.93 8.12 -19.68
CA GLY A 16 -35.41 6.76 -19.84
C GLY A 16 -36.47 5.79 -20.37
N GLU A 17 -37.67 5.78 -19.78
CA GLU A 17 -38.78 4.91 -20.17
C GLU A 17 -39.35 5.25 -21.56
N ASP A 18 -39.58 6.52 -21.85
CA ASP A 18 -40.25 6.92 -23.09
C ASP A 18 -39.35 6.79 -24.32
N TRP A 19 -38.04 7.10 -24.17
CA TRP A 19 -37.13 7.24 -25.32
C TRP A 19 -36.01 6.21 -25.36
N PHE A 20 -35.61 5.67 -24.20
CA PHE A 20 -34.46 4.77 -24.07
C PHE A 20 -34.81 3.40 -23.50
N LYS A 21 -36.08 2.97 -23.51
CA LYS A 21 -36.54 1.67 -22.97
C LYS A 21 -35.76 0.43 -23.41
N HIS A 22 -35.11 0.48 -24.57
CA HIS A 22 -34.31 -0.60 -25.13
C HIS A 22 -32.86 -0.62 -24.63
N PHE A 23 -32.45 0.38 -23.85
CA PHE A 23 -31.14 0.55 -23.23
C PHE A 23 -31.23 0.35 -21.72
N ASP A 24 -30.07 0.28 -21.06
CA ASP A 24 -29.96 0.40 -19.61
C ASP A 24 -29.71 1.88 -19.26
N THR A 25 -30.60 2.46 -18.47
CA THR A 25 -30.50 3.84 -17.98
C THR A 25 -30.44 3.91 -16.45
N THR A 26 -30.16 2.78 -15.79
CA THR A 26 -30.15 2.65 -14.32
C THR A 26 -28.76 2.81 -13.72
N GLU A 27 -27.71 2.66 -14.54
CA GLU A 27 -26.32 2.80 -14.11
C GLU A 27 -25.97 4.29 -13.93
N ILE A 28 -25.46 4.66 -12.75
CA ILE A 28 -25.07 6.05 -12.44
C ILE A 28 -23.55 6.14 -12.40
N LEU A 29 -22.97 7.05 -13.20
CA LEU A 29 -21.53 7.29 -13.24
C LEU A 29 -21.17 8.57 -12.48
N GLY A 30 -20.76 8.40 -11.22
CA GLY A 30 -20.39 9.52 -10.35
C GLY A 30 -21.56 10.49 -10.16
N ASN A 31 -21.34 11.76 -10.48
CA ASN A 31 -22.36 12.82 -10.37
C ASN A 31 -23.04 13.15 -11.72
N ILE A 32 -22.91 12.28 -12.74
CA ILE A 32 -23.60 12.47 -14.02
C ILE A 32 -25.08 12.12 -13.84
N ASP A 33 -25.94 13.06 -14.22
CA ASP A 33 -27.39 13.01 -13.98
C ASP A 33 -28.12 11.87 -14.69
N PHE A 34 -27.72 11.53 -15.92
CA PHE A 34 -28.37 10.51 -16.72
C PHE A 34 -27.35 9.81 -17.62
N THR A 35 -27.39 8.48 -17.68
CA THR A 35 -26.55 7.70 -18.59
C THR A 35 -27.39 6.73 -19.40
N VAL A 36 -26.87 6.35 -20.57
CA VAL A 36 -27.47 5.31 -21.42
C VAL A 36 -26.40 4.30 -21.79
N PHE A 37 -26.65 3.04 -21.50
CA PHE A 37 -25.79 1.91 -21.83
C PHE A 37 -26.52 0.87 -22.67
N PRO A 38 -25.82 0.04 -23.46
CA PRO A 38 -26.41 -1.16 -24.04
C PRO A 38 -26.92 -2.10 -22.92
N LYS A 39 -28.05 -2.80 -23.11
CA LYS A 39 -28.53 -3.78 -22.11
C LYS A 39 -27.64 -5.02 -22.01
N GLN A 40 -27.01 -5.41 -23.11
CA GLN A 40 -26.14 -6.57 -23.17
C GLN A 40 -24.69 -6.15 -23.01
N ASP A 41 -23.96 -6.95 -22.22
CA ASP A 41 -22.53 -6.78 -22.05
C ASP A 41 -21.76 -7.31 -23.28
N ASN A 42 -20.57 -6.76 -23.51
CA ASN A 42 -19.63 -7.34 -24.47
C ASN A 42 -18.40 -7.88 -23.73
N LEU A 43 -17.51 -8.58 -24.43
CA LEU A 43 -16.31 -9.20 -23.85
C LEU A 43 -15.38 -8.23 -23.08
N PHE A 44 -15.60 -6.92 -23.21
CA PHE A 44 -14.78 -5.84 -22.65
C PHE A 44 -15.59 -4.83 -21.81
N GLY A 45 -16.81 -5.19 -21.39
CA GLY A 45 -17.70 -4.32 -20.62
C GLY A 45 -18.60 -3.42 -21.49
N ARG A 46 -19.59 -2.79 -20.86
CA ARG A 46 -20.56 -1.90 -21.53
C ARG A 46 -19.95 -0.52 -21.79
N THR A 47 -19.90 -0.12 -23.06
CA THR A 47 -19.48 1.25 -23.42
C THR A 47 -20.68 2.19 -23.28
N PRO A 48 -20.57 3.31 -22.55
CA PRO A 48 -21.67 4.26 -22.45
C PRO A 48 -22.00 4.83 -23.82
N LEU A 49 -23.28 5.02 -24.12
CA LEU A 49 -23.77 5.63 -25.37
C LEU A 49 -24.02 7.13 -25.20
N LEU A 50 -24.51 7.52 -24.02
CA LEU A 50 -24.85 8.89 -23.67
C LEU A 50 -24.50 9.16 -22.21
N TRP A 51 -23.88 10.31 -21.96
CA TRP A 51 -23.88 10.97 -20.65
C TRP A 51 -24.65 12.28 -20.79
N ALA A 52 -25.58 12.57 -19.89
CA ALA A 52 -26.41 13.75 -20.00
C ALA A 52 -26.66 14.45 -18.67
N GLU A 53 -26.83 15.77 -18.77
CA GLU A 53 -27.33 16.63 -17.69
C GLU A 53 -28.86 16.76 -17.81
N ALA A 54 -29.57 16.67 -16.69
CA ALA A 54 -31.02 16.84 -16.65
C ALA A 54 -31.39 18.11 -15.87
N LYS A 55 -32.40 18.84 -16.32
CA LYS A 55 -32.91 20.01 -15.58
C LYS A 55 -34.43 20.11 -15.58
N THR A 56 -34.99 20.52 -14.45
CA THR A 56 -36.45 20.70 -14.27
C THR A 56 -37.01 22.03 -14.78
N GLY A 57 -36.17 23.03 -15.01
CA GLY A 57 -36.54 24.37 -15.52
C GLY A 57 -36.28 24.55 -17.01
N ASN A 58 -36.67 25.69 -17.57
CA ASN A 58 -36.35 26.04 -18.97
C ASN A 58 -34.93 26.63 -19.01
N PHE A 59 -33.93 25.76 -19.01
CA PHE A 59 -32.52 26.17 -19.05
C PHE A 59 -32.00 26.27 -20.48
N ASP A 60 -31.04 27.18 -20.69
CA ASP A 60 -30.34 27.27 -21.95
C ASP A 60 -29.43 26.05 -22.17
N ILE A 61 -29.46 25.51 -23.38
CA ILE A 61 -28.73 24.30 -23.76
C ILE A 61 -27.22 24.42 -23.51
N PRO A 62 -26.55 25.55 -23.86
CA PRO A 62 -25.13 25.72 -23.56
C PRO A 62 -24.81 25.59 -22.07
N SER A 63 -25.56 26.24 -21.17
CA SER A 63 -25.30 26.14 -19.72
C SER A 63 -25.43 24.71 -19.20
N MET A 64 -26.40 23.93 -19.68
CA MET A 64 -26.54 22.52 -19.28
C MET A 64 -25.34 21.67 -19.75
N PHE A 65 -24.83 21.90 -20.96
CA PHE A 65 -23.61 21.23 -21.43
C PHE A 65 -22.36 21.64 -20.65
N VAL A 66 -22.23 22.91 -20.28
CA VAL A 66 -21.12 23.37 -19.43
C VAL A 66 -21.13 22.66 -18.08
N GLN A 67 -22.30 22.54 -17.45
CA GLN A 67 -22.46 21.80 -16.20
C GLN A 67 -21.97 20.36 -16.34
N LEU A 68 -22.42 19.66 -17.38
CA LEU A 68 -21.99 18.29 -17.65
C LEU A 68 -20.47 18.18 -17.84
N ILE A 69 -19.86 19.09 -18.62
CA ILE A 69 -18.43 19.09 -18.92
C ILE A 69 -17.62 19.32 -17.64
N ILE A 70 -18.00 20.28 -16.80
CA ILE A 70 -17.31 20.51 -15.51
C ILE A 70 -17.47 19.29 -14.61
N THR A 71 -18.65 18.67 -14.54
CA THR A 71 -18.90 17.46 -13.76
C THR A 71 -17.98 16.30 -14.19
N ILE A 72 -17.88 16.06 -15.50
CA ILE A 72 -16.99 15.03 -16.09
C ILE A 72 -15.52 15.34 -15.80
N GLY A 73 -15.10 16.59 -16.00
CA GLY A 73 -13.70 17.01 -15.80
C GLY A 73 -13.25 16.98 -14.34
N LYS A 74 -14.11 17.42 -13.42
CA LYS A 74 -13.87 17.35 -11.97
C LYS A 74 -13.65 15.93 -11.47
N ALA A 75 -14.49 15.00 -11.93
CA ALA A 75 -14.39 13.59 -11.55
C ALA A 75 -13.32 12.82 -12.36
N ARG A 76 -12.76 13.44 -13.41
CA ARG A 76 -11.90 12.81 -14.42
C ARG A 76 -12.49 11.50 -14.95
N THR A 77 -13.79 11.49 -15.25
CA THR A 77 -14.53 10.27 -15.63
C THR A 77 -13.93 9.60 -16.88
N PHE A 78 -13.37 10.40 -17.80
CA PHE A 78 -12.71 9.96 -19.03
C PHE A 78 -11.39 9.20 -18.83
N ASP A 79 -10.75 9.29 -17.66
CA ASP A 79 -9.55 8.49 -17.37
C ASP A 79 -9.88 7.08 -16.89
N LYS A 80 -11.08 6.90 -16.34
CA LYS A 80 -11.52 5.65 -15.67
C LYS A 80 -12.50 4.85 -16.52
N THR A 81 -13.20 5.51 -17.45
CA THR A 81 -14.27 4.92 -18.27
C THR A 81 -14.12 5.38 -19.71
N MET A 82 -14.45 4.52 -20.69
CA MET A 82 -14.49 4.98 -22.09
C MET A 82 -15.52 6.10 -22.24
N PRO A 83 -15.20 7.18 -22.97
CA PRO A 83 -16.14 8.26 -23.19
C PRO A 83 -17.35 7.78 -24.01
N PRO A 84 -18.52 8.39 -23.83
CA PRO A 84 -19.71 8.05 -24.58
C PRO A 84 -19.59 8.56 -26.01
N ALA A 85 -20.44 8.07 -26.91
CA ALA A 85 -20.49 8.62 -28.24
C ALA A 85 -21.09 10.04 -28.27
N PHE A 86 -22.07 10.30 -27.39
CA PHE A 86 -22.72 11.59 -27.27
C PHE A 86 -22.65 12.10 -25.83
N LEU A 87 -22.50 13.42 -25.70
CA LEU A 87 -23.00 14.12 -24.53
C LEU A 87 -24.43 14.62 -24.82
N GLY A 88 -25.25 14.70 -23.79
CA GLY A 88 -26.62 15.18 -23.88
C GLY A 88 -26.98 16.22 -22.83
N ALA A 89 -28.06 16.94 -23.08
CA ALA A 89 -28.70 17.79 -22.10
C ALA A 89 -30.22 17.81 -22.36
N PHE A 90 -31.04 17.64 -21.34
CA PHE A 90 -32.50 17.70 -21.51
C PHE A 90 -33.22 18.39 -20.36
N ASP A 91 -34.38 18.96 -20.71
CA ASP A 91 -35.34 19.54 -19.78
C ASP A 91 -36.75 18.98 -19.98
N PHE A 92 -37.79 19.63 -19.45
CA PHE A 92 -39.17 19.16 -19.59
C PHE A 92 -39.74 19.21 -21.04
N LYS A 93 -39.10 19.93 -21.95
CA LYS A 93 -39.60 20.21 -23.30
C LYS A 93 -38.76 19.53 -24.38
N LYS A 94 -37.45 19.47 -24.20
CA LYS A 94 -36.51 19.14 -25.27
C LYS A 94 -35.29 18.36 -24.78
N ILE A 95 -34.67 17.65 -25.70
CA ILE A 95 -33.37 16.99 -25.52
C ILE A 95 -32.40 17.44 -26.62
N ALA A 96 -31.14 17.61 -26.25
CA ALA A 96 -30.05 17.99 -27.14
C ALA A 96 -28.92 16.97 -27.06
N PHE A 97 -28.26 16.72 -28.20
CA PHE A 97 -27.12 15.80 -28.32
C PHE A 97 -25.96 16.48 -29.04
N VAL A 98 -24.75 16.26 -28.56
CA VAL A 98 -23.50 16.64 -29.24
C VAL A 98 -22.55 15.45 -29.27
N PRO A 99 -21.92 15.11 -30.42
CA PRO A 99 -20.89 14.08 -30.46
C PRO A 99 -19.74 14.41 -29.49
N TYR A 100 -19.34 13.47 -28.65
CA TYR A 100 -18.28 13.68 -27.65
C TYR A 100 -16.97 14.15 -28.30
N ILE A 101 -16.64 13.59 -29.46
CA ILE A 101 -15.44 13.93 -30.24
C ILE A 101 -15.32 15.42 -30.57
N ASN A 102 -16.45 16.14 -30.68
CA ASN A 102 -16.46 17.56 -31.04
C ASN A 102 -16.12 18.49 -29.87
N ILE A 103 -16.10 17.96 -28.64
CA ILE A 103 -15.88 18.73 -27.40
C ILE A 103 -14.84 18.08 -26.49
N GLN A 104 -14.24 16.96 -26.92
CA GLN A 104 -13.29 16.19 -26.11
C GLN A 104 -12.02 16.97 -25.76
N ASP A 105 -11.61 17.91 -26.62
CA ASP A 105 -10.39 18.72 -26.47
C ASP A 105 -10.40 19.55 -25.19
N ILE A 106 -11.60 19.89 -24.69
CA ILE A 106 -11.81 20.69 -23.49
C ILE A 106 -11.39 19.93 -22.23
N PHE A 107 -11.52 18.59 -22.21
CA PHE A 107 -11.13 17.77 -21.06
C PHE A 107 -9.61 17.69 -20.87
N TYR A 108 -8.83 18.13 -21.86
CA TYR A 108 -7.37 18.08 -21.87
C TYR A 108 -6.73 19.47 -21.73
N LEU A 109 -7.45 20.45 -21.18
CA LEU A 109 -6.90 21.77 -20.88
C LEU A 109 -5.96 21.69 -19.68
N ASN A 110 -4.67 21.99 -19.91
CA ASN A 110 -3.62 21.92 -18.91
C ASN A 110 -3.74 23.01 -17.82
N ASP A 111 -4.37 24.15 -18.13
CA ASP A 111 -4.51 25.31 -17.24
C ASP A 111 -5.98 25.60 -16.87
N PHE A 112 -6.76 24.55 -16.57
CA PHE A 112 -8.17 24.68 -16.21
C PHE A 112 -8.45 24.12 -14.81
N ASN A 113 -9.05 24.95 -13.94
CA ASN A 113 -9.44 24.53 -12.60
C ASN A 113 -10.75 23.71 -12.63
N TRP A 114 -10.62 22.39 -12.61
CA TRP A 114 -11.77 21.49 -12.62
C TRP A 114 -12.51 21.39 -11.27
N ASN A 115 -11.97 21.95 -10.19
CA ASN A 115 -12.54 21.82 -8.85
C ASN A 115 -13.66 22.84 -8.53
N VAL A 116 -14.18 23.55 -9.53
CA VAL A 116 -15.33 24.45 -9.36
C VAL A 116 -16.64 23.69 -9.15
N THR A 117 -17.66 24.36 -8.60
CA THR A 117 -19.00 23.80 -8.46
C THR A 117 -19.70 23.85 -9.82
N PRO A 118 -20.11 22.72 -10.42
CA PRO A 118 -20.68 22.70 -11.77
C PRO A 118 -21.91 23.60 -11.92
N SER A 119 -22.74 23.68 -10.88
CA SER A 119 -23.95 24.50 -10.88
C SER A 119 -23.73 26.02 -10.73
N ASN A 120 -22.51 26.47 -10.42
CA ASN A 120 -22.22 27.89 -10.24
C ASN A 120 -21.85 28.57 -11.56
N HIS A 121 -22.83 29.24 -12.16
CA HIS A 121 -22.72 29.90 -13.46
C HIS A 121 -21.85 31.17 -13.44
N GLU A 122 -21.53 31.72 -12.26
CA GLU A 122 -20.77 32.97 -12.14
C GLU A 122 -19.25 32.75 -12.18
N THR A 123 -18.79 31.50 -12.08
CA THR A 123 -17.35 31.18 -12.07
C THR A 123 -16.69 31.48 -13.42
N LYS A 124 -15.41 31.88 -13.37
CA LYS A 124 -14.60 32.15 -14.57
C LYS A 124 -14.51 30.91 -15.46
N GLU A 125 -14.35 29.75 -14.84
CA GLU A 125 -14.27 28.43 -15.46
C GLU A 125 -15.53 28.10 -16.25
N PHE A 126 -16.71 28.36 -15.66
CA PHE A 126 -18.00 28.16 -16.32
C PHE A 126 -18.14 29.05 -17.55
N GLN A 127 -17.84 30.34 -17.43
CA GLN A 127 -17.92 31.29 -18.54
C GLN A 127 -16.93 30.95 -19.66
N LEU A 128 -15.72 30.49 -19.30
CA LEU A 128 -14.69 30.11 -20.27
C LEU A 128 -15.10 28.88 -21.10
N ILE A 129 -15.62 27.82 -20.44
CA ILE A 129 -16.15 26.65 -21.17
C ILE A 129 -17.34 27.07 -22.03
N LYS A 130 -18.27 27.87 -21.48
CA LYS A 130 -19.45 28.34 -22.21
C LYS A 130 -19.07 29.03 -23.52
N GLN A 131 -18.16 30.01 -23.44
CA GLN A 131 -17.66 30.72 -24.61
C GLN A 131 -17.01 29.79 -25.65
N ARG A 132 -16.28 28.77 -25.19
CA ARG A 132 -15.57 27.82 -26.06
C ARG A 132 -16.51 26.87 -26.78
N ILE A 133 -17.52 26.33 -26.10
CA ILE A 133 -18.43 25.34 -26.68
C ILE A 133 -19.57 25.97 -27.47
N GLU A 134 -19.93 27.24 -27.23
CA GLU A 134 -21.10 27.87 -27.87
C GLU A 134 -21.07 27.79 -29.40
N ALA A 135 -19.91 28.04 -30.03
CA ALA A 135 -19.77 27.95 -31.48
C ALA A 135 -19.90 26.50 -31.99
N THR A 136 -19.33 25.54 -31.26
CA THR A 136 -19.42 24.11 -31.55
C THR A 136 -20.85 23.62 -31.40
N LEU A 137 -21.55 24.02 -30.32
CA LEU A 137 -22.92 23.64 -30.07
C LEU A 137 -23.87 24.23 -31.12
N LYS A 138 -23.66 25.46 -31.58
CA LYS A 138 -24.49 26.04 -32.67
C LYS A 138 -24.41 25.26 -33.98
N LYS A 139 -23.29 24.58 -34.26
CA LYS A 139 -23.07 23.86 -35.52
C LYS A 139 -23.34 22.36 -35.43
N ASN A 140 -23.07 21.75 -34.28
CA ASN A 140 -22.95 20.30 -34.13
C ASN A 140 -23.92 19.70 -33.09
N THR A 141 -24.93 20.45 -32.67
CA THR A 141 -25.96 19.96 -31.75
C THR A 141 -27.21 19.54 -32.49
N TYR A 142 -27.74 18.37 -32.14
CA TYR A 142 -29.05 17.90 -32.57
C TYR A 142 -30.05 18.17 -31.45
N ILE A 143 -31.09 18.97 -31.72
CA ILE A 143 -32.08 19.39 -30.73
C ILE A 143 -33.45 18.87 -31.17
N PHE A 144 -34.17 18.24 -30.25
CA PHE A 144 -35.50 17.67 -30.50
C PHE A 144 -36.48 18.12 -29.42
N ASP A 145 -37.62 18.67 -29.81
CA ASP A 145 -38.79 18.84 -28.95
C ASP A 145 -39.50 17.48 -28.79
N PHE A 146 -39.77 17.08 -27.54
CA PHE A 146 -40.32 15.77 -27.24
C PHE A 146 -41.72 15.50 -27.83
N VAL A 147 -42.46 16.55 -28.19
CA VAL A 147 -43.79 16.43 -28.78
C VAL A 147 -43.73 16.64 -30.29
N ASN A 148 -43.08 17.72 -30.73
CA ASN A 148 -43.12 18.09 -32.15
C ASN A 148 -42.20 17.20 -33.01
N ASP A 149 -41.08 16.74 -32.44
CA ASP A 149 -40.03 16.02 -33.18
C ASP A 149 -39.97 14.54 -32.78
N GLU A 150 -41.06 13.97 -32.26
CA GLU A 150 -41.10 12.61 -31.71
C GLU A 150 -40.57 11.55 -32.68
N LYS A 151 -40.99 11.60 -33.95
CA LYS A 151 -40.55 10.64 -34.98
C LYS A 151 -39.06 10.76 -35.28
N ASP A 152 -38.57 12.00 -35.35
CA ASP A 152 -37.18 12.29 -35.69
C ASP A 152 -36.24 11.95 -34.52
N LEU A 153 -36.68 12.17 -33.28
CA LEU A 153 -35.96 11.75 -32.08
C LEU A 153 -35.86 10.23 -31.98
N VAL A 154 -36.95 9.49 -32.20
CA VAL A 154 -36.93 8.01 -32.24
C VAL A 154 -35.98 7.52 -33.34
N TYR A 155 -36.04 8.13 -34.53
CA TYR A 155 -35.15 7.80 -35.63
C TYR A 155 -33.68 8.07 -35.27
N PHE A 156 -33.40 9.23 -34.64
CA PHE A 156 -32.05 9.63 -34.25
C PHE A 156 -31.47 8.69 -33.20
N ILE A 157 -32.22 8.36 -32.14
CA ILE A 157 -31.77 7.43 -31.10
C ILE A 157 -31.47 6.06 -31.71
N LYS A 158 -32.37 5.54 -32.56
CA LYS A 158 -32.20 4.23 -33.19
C LYS A 158 -31.01 4.14 -34.14
N ASN A 159 -30.70 5.22 -34.87
CA ASN A 159 -29.69 5.18 -35.93
C ASN A 159 -28.35 5.81 -35.56
N ASN A 160 -28.32 6.72 -34.60
CA ASN A 160 -27.09 7.40 -34.17
C ASN A 160 -26.66 6.91 -32.79
N VAL A 161 -27.52 7.00 -31.77
CA VAL A 161 -27.16 6.62 -30.38
C VAL A 161 -27.02 5.10 -30.24
N ALA A 162 -27.93 4.31 -30.79
CA ALA A 162 -27.89 2.84 -30.71
C ALA A 162 -26.71 2.22 -31.47
N LYS A 163 -26.28 2.88 -32.55
CA LYS A 163 -25.20 2.44 -33.45
C LYS A 163 -23.90 3.20 -33.19
N ALA A 164 -23.83 3.96 -32.10
CA ALA A 164 -22.72 4.89 -31.90
C ALA A 164 -21.40 4.16 -31.61
N THR A 165 -21.47 3.00 -30.95
CA THR A 165 -20.33 2.12 -30.67
C THR A 165 -19.83 1.36 -31.90
N THR A 166 -20.55 1.41 -33.04
CA THR A 166 -20.17 0.70 -34.27
C THR A 166 -19.52 1.59 -35.34
N THR A 167 -19.44 2.91 -35.14
CA THR A 167 -19.28 3.81 -36.30
C THR A 167 -18.20 4.89 -36.20
N SER A 168 -17.30 4.88 -35.20
CA SER A 168 -16.12 5.78 -35.21
C SER A 168 -14.95 5.21 -34.41
N LYS A 169 -13.91 4.72 -35.10
CA LYS A 169 -12.63 4.39 -34.46
C LYS A 169 -12.06 5.65 -33.78
N LEU A 170 -11.62 5.57 -32.53
CA LEU A 170 -10.99 6.68 -31.81
C LEU A 170 -9.63 7.01 -32.43
N LYS A 171 -9.42 8.24 -32.88
CA LYS A 171 -8.12 8.68 -33.42
C LYS A 171 -7.05 8.68 -32.34
N ILE A 172 -5.89 8.14 -32.64
CA ILE A 172 -4.76 8.11 -31.71
C ILE A 172 -3.88 9.36 -31.91
N ASP A 173 -3.59 10.05 -30.82
CA ASP A 173 -2.82 11.30 -30.77
C ASP A 173 -1.84 11.33 -29.58
N LYS A 174 -1.13 12.46 -29.43
CA LYS A 174 -0.15 12.70 -28.36
C LYS A 174 -0.70 12.61 -26.94
N ASN A 175 -2.01 12.73 -26.74
CA ASN A 175 -2.64 12.78 -25.42
C ASN A 175 -3.23 11.43 -25.00
N ASN A 176 -3.63 10.59 -25.96
CA ASN A 176 -4.31 9.33 -25.66
C ASN A 176 -3.48 8.06 -25.88
N PHE A 177 -2.30 8.14 -26.50
CA PHE A 177 -1.49 6.94 -26.77
C PHE A 177 -0.96 6.23 -25.50
N ILE A 178 -0.84 6.92 -24.37
CA ILE A 178 -0.42 6.33 -23.08
C ILE A 178 -1.57 5.57 -22.40
N PRO A 179 -2.78 6.14 -22.21
CA PRO A 179 -3.94 5.38 -21.75
C PRO A 179 -4.25 4.13 -22.59
N ILE A 180 -4.05 4.22 -23.92
CA ILE A 180 -4.24 3.08 -24.84
C ILE A 180 -3.18 2.00 -24.58
N TYR A 181 -1.92 2.38 -24.34
CA TYR A 181 -0.85 1.47 -23.95
C TYR A 181 -1.16 0.72 -22.65
N LEU A 182 -1.66 1.40 -21.62
CA LEU A 182 -2.02 0.76 -20.34
C LEU A 182 -3.10 -0.31 -20.53
N ARG A 183 -4.09 -0.04 -21.38
CA ARG A 183 -5.12 -1.04 -21.74
C ARG A 183 -4.56 -2.17 -22.61
N TRP A 184 -3.63 -1.84 -23.51
CA TRP A 184 -2.94 -2.83 -24.34
C TRP A 184 -2.11 -3.80 -23.48
N LEU A 185 -1.49 -3.33 -22.39
CA LEU A 185 -0.77 -4.17 -21.43
C LEU A 185 -1.68 -5.20 -20.74
N GLU A 186 -2.91 -4.83 -20.43
CA GLU A 186 -3.87 -5.74 -19.78
C GLU A 186 -4.47 -6.74 -20.77
N ILE A 187 -4.76 -6.29 -21.99
CA ILE A 187 -5.61 -7.04 -22.93
C ILE A 187 -4.80 -7.74 -24.02
N ILE A 188 -3.80 -7.08 -24.62
CA ILE A 188 -3.07 -7.61 -25.78
C ILE A 188 -1.77 -8.31 -25.36
N LYS A 189 -0.99 -7.72 -24.45
CA LYS A 189 0.28 -8.31 -24.00
C LYS A 189 0.18 -9.78 -23.56
N PRO A 190 -0.85 -10.24 -22.81
CA PRO A 190 -0.97 -11.65 -22.43
C PRO A 190 -1.20 -12.60 -23.63
N ASN A 191 -1.71 -12.05 -24.73
CA ASN A 191 -2.04 -12.76 -25.97
C ASN A 191 -0.86 -12.87 -26.95
N ILE A 192 0.31 -12.34 -26.62
CA ILE A 192 1.53 -12.47 -27.45
C ILE A 192 2.30 -13.72 -27.01
N ASP A 193 2.67 -14.58 -27.96
CA ASP A 193 3.34 -15.85 -27.68
C ASP A 193 4.86 -15.71 -27.56
N VAL A 194 5.32 -15.16 -26.43
CA VAL A 194 6.74 -14.91 -26.13
C VAL A 194 7.09 -15.22 -24.69
N ASN A 195 8.38 -15.51 -24.47
CA ASN A 195 9.00 -15.42 -23.16
C ASN A 195 9.48 -13.97 -22.91
N TRP A 196 8.68 -13.21 -22.17
CA TRP A 196 8.97 -11.82 -21.87
C TRP A 196 10.31 -11.61 -21.13
N ASP A 197 10.75 -12.57 -20.31
CA ASP A 197 12.01 -12.45 -19.56
C ASP A 197 13.25 -12.60 -20.45
N GLU A 198 13.16 -13.40 -21.52
CA GLU A 198 14.23 -13.54 -22.51
C GLU A 198 14.35 -12.32 -23.41
N LEU A 199 13.22 -11.78 -23.88
CA LEU A 199 13.20 -10.56 -24.69
C LEU A 199 13.75 -9.35 -23.92
N LYS A 200 13.42 -9.23 -22.63
CA LYS A 200 13.98 -8.20 -21.76
C LYS A 200 15.51 -8.30 -21.63
N LYS A 201 16.08 -9.51 -21.57
CA LYS A 201 17.55 -9.70 -21.56
C LYS A 201 18.20 -9.26 -22.87
N ALA A 202 17.45 -9.32 -23.97
CA ALA A 202 17.85 -8.80 -25.28
C ALA A 202 17.55 -7.30 -25.47
N ASN A 203 17.11 -6.59 -24.42
CA ASN A 203 16.73 -5.19 -24.46
C ASN A 203 15.53 -4.88 -25.39
N ILE A 204 14.62 -5.84 -25.54
CA ILE A 204 13.36 -5.69 -26.26
C ILE A 204 12.22 -5.65 -25.23
N MET A 205 11.44 -4.58 -25.26
CA MET A 205 10.45 -4.24 -24.25
C MET A 205 9.02 -4.43 -24.80
N ASP A 206 8.03 -4.51 -23.92
CA ASP A 206 6.62 -4.60 -24.35
C ASP A 206 6.14 -3.32 -25.08
N SER A 207 6.76 -2.17 -24.82
CA SER A 207 6.57 -0.94 -25.59
C SER A 207 6.95 -1.09 -27.05
N ASP A 208 7.95 -1.91 -27.38
CA ASP A 208 8.36 -2.14 -28.78
C ASP A 208 7.26 -2.91 -29.55
N PHE A 209 6.56 -3.84 -28.88
CA PHE A 209 5.40 -4.54 -29.45
C PHE A 209 4.18 -3.64 -29.56
N TYR A 210 3.94 -2.78 -28.57
CA TYR A 210 2.87 -1.80 -28.64
C TYR A 210 3.09 -0.82 -29.80
N LEU A 211 4.32 -0.31 -29.99
CA LEU A 211 4.65 0.53 -31.14
C LEU A 211 4.50 -0.22 -32.46
N ALA A 212 4.93 -1.49 -32.51
CA ALA A 212 4.74 -2.33 -33.69
C ALA A 212 3.26 -2.43 -34.09
N ASP A 213 2.36 -2.59 -33.12
CA ASP A 213 0.91 -2.61 -33.35
C ASP A 213 0.34 -1.24 -33.68
N LEU A 214 0.86 -0.19 -33.05
CA LEU A 214 0.36 1.17 -33.20
C LEU A 214 0.62 1.70 -34.61
N PHE A 215 1.77 1.37 -35.19
CA PHE A 215 2.19 1.79 -36.53
C PHE A 215 1.79 0.81 -37.65
N VAL A 216 0.62 0.17 -37.49
CA VAL A 216 -0.03 -0.63 -38.54
C VAL A 216 -1.09 0.21 -39.25
N ASP A 217 -1.08 0.19 -40.58
CA ASP A 217 -2.23 0.59 -41.39
C ASP A 217 -3.14 -0.62 -41.57
N ASP A 218 -4.34 -0.54 -41.01
CA ASP A 218 -5.35 -1.58 -41.07
C ASP A 218 -6.32 -1.38 -42.25
N ASN A 219 -6.02 -0.46 -43.17
CA ASN A 219 -6.84 -0.10 -44.34
C ASN A 219 -8.31 0.22 -43.99
N ASP A 220 -8.60 0.59 -42.75
CA ASP A 220 -9.95 0.69 -42.19
C ASP A 220 -10.79 -0.61 -42.34
N THR A 221 -10.16 -1.78 -42.49
CA THR A 221 -10.80 -3.10 -42.57
C THR A 221 -10.78 -3.84 -41.22
N GLN A 222 -11.29 -5.07 -41.20
CA GLN A 222 -11.18 -6.00 -40.06
C GLN A 222 -10.40 -7.27 -40.44
N ASN A 223 -9.55 -7.18 -41.47
CA ASN A 223 -8.82 -8.31 -42.03
C ASN A 223 -7.32 -8.20 -41.74
N LEU A 224 -6.80 -9.03 -40.83
CA LEU A 224 -5.37 -9.02 -40.49
C LEU A 224 -4.44 -9.35 -41.68
N GLU A 225 -4.96 -9.92 -42.78
CA GLU A 225 -4.17 -10.19 -43.98
C GLU A 225 -3.77 -8.93 -44.74
N ASP A 226 -4.49 -7.83 -44.57
CA ASP A 226 -4.18 -6.54 -45.20
C ASP A 226 -3.53 -5.51 -44.25
N ASP A 227 -3.34 -5.85 -42.97
CA ASP A 227 -2.60 -5.05 -42.00
C ASP A 227 -1.12 -4.91 -42.43
N LEU A 228 -0.68 -3.68 -42.70
CA LEU A 228 0.69 -3.37 -43.13
C LEU A 228 1.39 -2.47 -42.11
N SER A 229 2.58 -2.87 -41.67
CA SER A 229 3.47 -1.95 -40.96
C SER A 229 3.80 -0.75 -41.85
N ILE A 230 3.62 0.45 -41.33
CA ILE A 230 4.03 1.69 -42.01
C ILE A 230 5.39 2.20 -41.53
N ARG A 231 6.05 1.47 -40.62
CA ARG A 231 7.32 1.91 -40.01
C ARG A 231 8.27 0.73 -39.76
N ASP A 232 9.05 0.40 -40.78
CA ASP A 232 10.00 -0.73 -40.75
C ASP A 232 11.25 -0.47 -39.90
N SER A 233 11.46 0.76 -39.43
CA SER A 233 12.60 1.14 -38.59
C SER A 233 12.44 0.77 -37.10
N LEU A 234 11.34 0.09 -36.73
CA LEU A 234 11.08 -0.32 -35.35
C LEU A 234 11.87 -1.60 -34.98
N PHE A 235 12.17 -1.77 -33.69
CA PHE A 235 12.85 -2.97 -33.18
C PHE A 235 12.02 -4.24 -33.33
N VAL A 236 10.70 -4.09 -33.20
CA VAL A 236 9.68 -5.10 -33.46
C VAL A 236 8.78 -4.52 -34.54
N VAL A 237 8.48 -5.31 -35.57
CA VAL A 237 7.62 -4.89 -36.69
C VAL A 237 6.44 -5.83 -36.78
N TYR A 238 5.24 -5.31 -37.03
CA TYR A 238 4.08 -6.15 -37.30
C TYR A 238 4.19 -6.76 -38.70
N GLN A 239 4.13 -8.09 -38.80
CA GLN A 239 4.20 -8.80 -40.08
C GLN A 239 3.50 -10.15 -40.00
N ASN A 240 2.80 -10.55 -41.07
CA ASN A 240 2.14 -11.85 -41.22
C ASN A 240 1.21 -12.21 -40.05
N GLN A 241 0.36 -11.26 -39.64
CA GLN A 241 -0.61 -11.44 -38.54
C GLN A 241 0.03 -11.69 -37.16
N GLY A 242 1.26 -11.21 -36.97
CA GLY A 242 2.07 -11.35 -35.77
C GLY A 242 3.21 -10.34 -35.77
N TYR A 243 4.32 -10.67 -35.13
CA TYR A 243 5.48 -9.78 -35.03
C TYR A 243 6.74 -10.43 -35.58
N LYS A 244 7.61 -9.59 -36.12
CA LYS A 244 8.95 -9.96 -36.56
C LYS A 244 10.00 -9.18 -35.79
N ILE A 245 11.03 -9.88 -35.34
CA ILE A 245 12.23 -9.29 -34.75
C ILE A 245 13.43 -9.69 -35.60
N ALA A 246 14.17 -8.70 -36.08
CA ALA A 246 15.36 -8.92 -36.90
C ALA A 246 16.44 -9.69 -36.12
N LYS A 247 17.10 -10.64 -36.78
CA LYS A 247 18.12 -11.51 -36.18
C LYS A 247 19.26 -10.73 -35.50
N GLU A 248 19.58 -9.54 -36.01
CA GLU A 248 20.61 -8.64 -35.47
C GLU A 248 20.26 -8.15 -34.06
N ASN A 249 18.97 -7.98 -33.75
CA ASN A 249 18.47 -7.44 -32.47
C ASN A 249 18.43 -8.52 -31.35
N ILE A 250 18.41 -9.80 -31.71
CA ILE A 250 18.31 -10.93 -30.75
C ILE A 250 19.52 -11.87 -30.77
N LYS A 251 20.56 -11.55 -31.55
CA LYS A 251 21.80 -12.35 -31.70
C LYS A 251 21.53 -13.82 -32.08
N GLN A 252 20.58 -14.05 -32.99
CA GLN A 252 20.25 -15.38 -33.52
C GLN A 252 20.63 -15.50 -35.01
N MET A 253 20.58 -16.71 -35.56
CA MET A 253 20.89 -16.96 -36.99
C MET A 253 19.77 -16.55 -37.95
N PHE A 254 18.53 -16.50 -37.46
CA PHE A 254 17.32 -16.19 -38.24
C PHE A 254 16.46 -15.15 -37.52
N ASP A 255 15.59 -14.48 -38.27
CA ASP A 255 14.60 -13.55 -37.71
C ASP A 255 13.60 -14.32 -36.85
N ALA A 256 13.24 -13.77 -35.69
CA ALA A 256 12.19 -14.36 -34.87
C ALA A 256 10.82 -13.92 -35.37
N THR A 257 9.92 -14.88 -35.56
CA THR A 257 8.50 -14.65 -35.83
C THR A 257 7.70 -15.01 -34.59
N ILE A 258 6.84 -14.10 -34.16
CA ILE A 258 6.07 -14.20 -32.92
C ILE A 258 4.59 -14.15 -33.27
N ASN A 259 3.85 -15.15 -32.82
CA ASN A 259 2.43 -15.27 -33.12
C ASN A 259 1.55 -14.66 -32.03
N LEU A 260 0.34 -14.27 -32.41
CA LEU A 260 -0.75 -13.96 -31.49
C LEU A 260 -1.47 -15.25 -31.09
N LYS A 261 -1.62 -15.50 -29.78
CA LYS A 261 -2.37 -16.63 -29.23
C LYS A 261 -3.87 -16.54 -29.54
N ASN A 262 -4.41 -15.32 -29.52
CA ASN A 262 -5.81 -15.04 -29.80
C ASN A 262 -5.96 -13.82 -30.73
N LYS A 263 -6.12 -14.10 -32.02
CA LYS A 263 -6.30 -13.09 -33.08
C LYS A 263 -7.64 -12.35 -32.98
N GLU A 264 -8.67 -12.98 -32.41
CA GLU A 264 -9.98 -12.35 -32.24
C GLU A 264 -9.91 -11.25 -31.18
N THR A 265 -9.28 -11.51 -30.03
CA THR A 265 -9.07 -10.48 -28.99
C THR A 265 -8.26 -9.30 -29.53
N TYR A 266 -7.22 -9.57 -30.33
CA TYR A 266 -6.42 -8.56 -31.01
C TYR A 266 -7.26 -7.67 -31.93
N LEU A 267 -8.02 -8.29 -32.84
CA LEU A 267 -8.92 -7.59 -33.75
C LEU A 267 -9.96 -6.76 -33.00
N GLN A 268 -10.59 -7.32 -31.97
CA GLN A 268 -11.62 -6.63 -31.20
C GLN A 268 -11.04 -5.43 -30.43
N PHE A 269 -9.81 -5.51 -29.92
CA PHE A 269 -9.13 -4.38 -29.30
C PHE A 269 -8.91 -3.25 -30.31
N TRP A 270 -8.30 -3.56 -31.46
CA TRP A 270 -7.92 -2.54 -32.45
C TRP A 270 -9.10 -1.99 -33.26
N LYS A 271 -10.23 -2.69 -33.37
CA LYS A 271 -11.50 -2.15 -33.91
C LYS A 271 -11.95 -0.84 -33.24
N ARG A 272 -11.46 -0.54 -32.04
CA ARG A 272 -11.84 0.65 -31.25
C ARG A 272 -11.01 1.89 -31.60
N TYR A 273 -9.85 1.74 -32.23
CA TYR A 273 -8.88 2.82 -32.44
C TYR A 273 -8.52 2.94 -33.91
N LYS A 274 -8.31 4.17 -34.39
CA LYS A 274 -7.91 4.42 -35.78
C LYS A 274 -6.39 4.36 -35.84
N ARG A 275 -5.87 3.32 -36.48
CA ARG A 275 -4.45 3.14 -36.74
C ARG A 275 -4.15 3.45 -38.22
N PRO A 276 -2.93 3.92 -38.52
CA PRO A 276 -1.90 4.38 -37.58
C PRO A 276 -2.30 5.71 -36.89
N PRO A 277 -1.56 6.18 -35.87
CA PRO A 277 -1.74 7.51 -35.30
C PRO A 277 -1.73 8.60 -36.37
N LEU A 278 -2.37 9.74 -36.07
CA LEU A 278 -2.36 10.89 -36.97
C LEU A 278 -0.91 11.27 -37.34
N LYS A 279 -0.66 11.50 -38.63
CA LYS A 279 0.68 11.69 -39.19
C LYS A 279 1.52 12.75 -38.47
N GLU A 280 0.87 13.83 -38.03
CA GLU A 280 1.50 14.92 -37.26
C GLU A 280 1.98 14.52 -35.85
N PHE A 281 1.51 13.40 -35.30
CA PHE A 281 1.89 12.89 -33.97
C PHE A 281 2.78 11.65 -34.03
N GLN A 282 3.02 11.10 -35.22
CA GLN A 282 3.79 9.87 -35.37
C GLN A 282 5.24 10.02 -34.90
N ASP A 283 5.93 11.09 -35.30
CA ASP A 283 7.32 11.33 -34.87
C ASP A 283 7.40 11.67 -33.39
N TYR A 284 6.44 12.46 -32.89
CA TYR A 284 6.28 12.72 -31.46
C TYR A 284 6.15 11.42 -30.63
N ILE A 285 5.28 10.48 -31.04
CA ILE A 285 5.07 9.22 -30.31
C ILE A 285 6.35 8.36 -30.29
N ILE A 286 7.14 8.40 -31.37
CA ILE A 286 8.41 7.66 -31.47
C ILE A 286 9.51 8.31 -30.63
N GLU A 287 9.63 9.64 -30.70
CA GLU A 287 10.56 10.42 -29.87
C GLU A 287 10.22 10.29 -28.38
N ARG A 288 8.94 10.06 -28.05
CA ARG A 288 8.40 9.88 -26.71
C ARG A 288 8.12 8.43 -26.32
N ARG A 289 8.80 7.47 -26.98
CA ARG A 289 8.69 6.04 -26.64
C ARG A 289 9.04 5.75 -25.18
N ASP A 290 9.84 6.62 -24.55
CA ASP A 290 10.18 6.60 -23.14
C ASP A 290 8.98 6.87 -22.22
N LEU A 291 7.87 7.45 -22.68
CA LEU A 291 6.61 7.52 -21.90
C LEU A 291 5.94 6.15 -21.71
N LEU A 292 6.31 5.16 -22.53
CA LEU A 292 5.78 3.80 -22.52
C LEU A 292 6.66 2.89 -21.63
N VAL A 293 7.03 3.36 -20.43
CA VAL A 293 7.91 2.60 -19.53
C VAL A 293 7.16 1.39 -18.96
N PRO A 294 7.65 0.16 -19.15
CA PRO A 294 7.06 -1.01 -18.53
C PRO A 294 7.24 -0.98 -17.01
N GLN A 295 6.25 -1.51 -16.29
CA GLN A 295 6.13 -1.39 -14.83
C GLN A 295 7.36 -1.92 -14.08
N ASP A 296 8.07 -2.88 -14.65
CA ASP A 296 9.28 -3.51 -14.11
C ASP A 296 10.57 -2.68 -14.26
N ILE A 297 10.62 -1.68 -15.15
CA ILE A 297 11.71 -0.68 -15.17
C ILE A 297 11.52 0.34 -14.04
N ARG A 298 10.27 0.60 -13.60
CA ARG A 298 9.99 1.35 -12.36
C ARG A 298 10.43 0.57 -11.12
N GLU A 299 10.43 -0.76 -11.18
CA GLU A 299 10.85 -1.64 -10.07
C GLU A 299 12.38 -1.80 -9.94
N ARG A 300 13.17 -1.46 -10.98
CA ARG A 300 14.63 -1.69 -10.98
C ARG A 300 15.50 -0.52 -10.53
N LYS A 301 14.96 0.68 -10.32
CA LYS A 301 15.79 1.86 -9.98
C LYS A 301 15.74 2.33 -8.53
N GLY A 302 15.01 1.65 -7.65
CA GLY A 302 15.03 1.96 -6.21
C GLY A 302 14.51 3.36 -5.82
N ALA A 303 13.97 4.13 -6.77
CA ALA A 303 13.21 5.34 -6.49
C ALA A 303 11.82 4.94 -6.00
N PHE A 304 11.54 5.16 -4.71
CA PHE A 304 10.23 4.95 -4.14
C PHE A 304 9.27 5.98 -4.73
N PHE A 305 8.27 5.52 -5.49
CA PHE A 305 7.25 6.41 -6.03
C PHE A 305 6.30 6.83 -4.90
N THR A 306 6.15 8.14 -4.67
CA THR A 306 5.17 8.69 -3.72
C THR A 306 3.81 8.78 -4.41
N PRO A 307 2.78 8.04 -3.94
CA PRO A 307 1.42 8.12 -4.46
C PRO A 307 0.85 9.54 -4.39
N ARG A 308 0.12 9.95 -5.43
CA ARG A 308 -0.46 11.29 -5.56
C ARG A 308 -1.32 11.69 -4.35
N ILE A 309 -2.08 10.77 -3.79
CA ILE A 309 -2.92 11.02 -2.60
C ILE A 309 -2.09 11.48 -1.40
N TRP A 310 -0.88 10.93 -1.21
CA TRP A 310 0.02 11.33 -0.13
C TRP A 310 0.77 12.60 -0.46
N VAL A 311 1.08 12.86 -1.74
CA VAL A 311 1.63 14.15 -2.19
C VAL A 311 0.65 15.28 -1.90
N GLU A 312 -0.63 15.12 -2.25
CA GLU A 312 -1.67 16.13 -2.00
C GLU A 312 -1.88 16.35 -0.48
N LEU A 313 -1.90 15.27 0.30
CA LEU A 313 -2.04 15.35 1.77
C LEU A 313 -0.83 16.04 2.43
N SER A 314 0.38 15.71 2.05
CA SER A 314 1.60 16.34 2.58
C SER A 314 1.71 17.82 2.24
N GLN A 315 1.32 18.22 1.02
CA GLN A 315 1.26 19.63 0.64
C GLN A 315 0.19 20.39 1.43
N LYS A 316 -0.96 19.77 1.74
CA LYS A 316 -1.94 20.36 2.66
C LYS A 316 -1.34 20.63 4.03
N TYR A 317 -0.62 19.66 4.61
CA TYR A 317 0.03 19.81 5.91
C TYR A 317 1.13 20.89 5.90
N LEU A 318 1.86 21.02 4.79
CA LEU A 318 2.81 22.13 4.59
C LEU A 318 2.10 23.48 4.56
N THR A 319 0.96 23.58 3.86
CA THR A 319 0.12 24.79 3.86
C THR A 319 -0.39 25.12 5.26
N ASP A 320 -0.86 24.13 6.02
CA ASP A 320 -1.35 24.33 7.38
C ASP A 320 -0.24 24.85 8.33
N TYR A 321 1.01 24.44 8.12
CA TYR A 321 2.16 24.87 8.92
C TYR A 321 2.78 26.21 8.47
N LEU A 322 3.00 26.38 7.17
CA LEU A 322 3.76 27.51 6.59
C LEU A 322 2.86 28.66 6.11
N GLY A 323 1.54 28.43 6.00
CA GLY A 323 0.55 29.38 5.48
C GLY A 323 0.27 29.21 3.98
N GLU A 324 -0.85 29.76 3.50
CA GLU A 324 -1.35 29.57 2.12
C GLU A 324 -0.37 29.99 1.02
N ASN A 325 0.46 30.99 1.28
CA ASN A 325 1.42 31.55 0.30
C ASN A 325 2.81 30.92 0.37
N TRP A 326 2.98 29.82 1.10
CA TRP A 326 4.32 29.26 1.37
C TRP A 326 5.11 28.92 0.10
N GLN A 327 4.46 28.58 -1.01
CA GLN A 327 5.15 28.26 -2.26
C GLN A 327 5.81 29.48 -2.92
N ASP A 328 5.32 30.68 -2.62
CA ASP A 328 5.94 31.95 -3.06
C ASP A 328 6.99 32.43 -2.05
N ASP A 329 6.72 32.23 -0.76
CA ASP A 329 7.57 32.70 0.34
C ASP A 329 8.79 31.80 0.62
N TYR A 330 8.76 30.54 0.17
CA TYR A 330 9.79 29.53 0.43
C TYR A 330 10.36 28.94 -0.85
N TYR A 331 11.65 28.60 -0.78
CA TYR A 331 12.32 27.73 -1.73
C TYR A 331 12.06 26.26 -1.37
N ILE A 332 11.95 25.40 -2.38
CA ILE A 332 11.67 23.97 -2.23
C ILE A 332 12.78 23.19 -2.89
N TRP A 333 13.40 22.26 -2.17
CA TRP A 333 14.35 21.34 -2.75
C TRP A 333 14.02 19.90 -2.37
N ASP A 334 13.72 19.10 -3.39
CA ASP A 334 13.69 17.64 -3.27
C ASP A 334 15.06 17.08 -3.67
N CYS A 335 15.87 16.70 -2.68
CA CYS A 335 17.20 16.18 -2.91
C CYS A 335 17.26 14.66 -3.19
N ALA A 336 16.09 14.00 -3.26
CA ALA A 336 15.92 12.59 -3.59
C ALA A 336 14.73 12.41 -4.54
N ALA A 337 14.64 13.25 -5.57
CA ALA A 337 13.41 13.46 -6.33
C ALA A 337 12.91 12.25 -7.11
N GLY A 338 13.79 11.28 -7.42
CA GLY A 338 13.50 10.23 -8.40
C GLY A 338 12.95 10.86 -9.67
N THR A 339 11.79 10.40 -10.14
CA THR A 339 11.11 10.97 -11.32
C THR A 339 10.26 12.21 -11.04
N GLY A 340 10.35 12.81 -9.85
CA GLY A 340 9.74 14.11 -9.51
C GLY A 340 8.27 14.08 -9.10
N ASN A 341 7.75 12.93 -8.65
CA ASN A 341 6.32 12.79 -8.32
C ASN A 341 5.92 13.60 -7.08
N LEU A 342 6.81 13.75 -6.10
CA LEU A 342 6.56 14.51 -4.88
C LEU A 342 6.34 16.01 -5.17
N LEU A 343 6.90 16.51 -6.26
CA LEU A 343 6.81 17.91 -6.69
C LEU A 343 5.55 18.22 -7.50
N ALA A 344 4.72 17.20 -7.80
CA ALA A 344 3.49 17.40 -8.56
C ALA A 344 2.49 18.28 -7.79
N GLY A 345 1.88 19.25 -8.47
CA GLY A 345 0.90 20.17 -7.88
C GLY A 345 1.49 21.48 -7.32
N LEU A 346 2.82 21.60 -7.23
CA LEU A 346 3.46 22.84 -6.84
C LEU A 346 3.38 23.91 -7.95
N THR A 347 3.16 25.17 -7.56
CA THR A 347 2.72 26.26 -8.45
C THR A 347 3.82 27.26 -8.81
N ASN A 348 4.84 27.45 -7.96
CA ASN A 348 5.92 28.40 -8.24
C ASN A 348 7.21 27.70 -8.71
N LYS A 349 7.29 27.41 -10.02
CA LYS A 349 8.44 26.71 -10.64
C LYS A 349 9.81 27.38 -10.42
N TYR A 350 9.85 28.67 -10.12
CA TYR A 350 11.11 29.40 -9.92
C TYR A 350 11.75 29.07 -8.56
N ASN A 351 10.93 28.66 -7.59
CA ASN A 351 11.35 28.30 -6.25
C ASN A 351 11.63 26.80 -6.06
N ILE A 352 11.35 25.98 -7.06
CA ILE A 352 11.46 24.52 -6.96
C ILE A 352 12.77 24.02 -7.58
N TYR A 353 13.49 23.21 -6.81
CA TYR A 353 14.70 22.50 -7.20
C TYR A 353 14.51 20.99 -7.01
N ALA A 354 15.03 20.20 -7.93
CA ALA A 354 14.95 18.74 -7.87
C ALA A 354 16.32 18.14 -8.18
N SER A 355 16.77 17.21 -7.34
CA SER A 355 17.97 16.44 -7.63
C SER A 355 17.79 14.97 -7.31
N THR A 356 18.48 14.14 -8.09
CA THR A 356 18.43 12.69 -7.96
C THR A 356 19.78 12.09 -8.37
N LEU A 357 20.07 10.88 -7.86
CA LEU A 357 21.32 10.17 -8.12
C LEU A 357 21.45 9.75 -9.59
N ASP A 358 20.35 9.35 -10.23
CA ASP A 358 20.35 8.78 -11.57
C ASP A 358 20.03 9.84 -12.64
N GLN A 359 20.92 10.00 -13.62
CA GLN A 359 20.71 10.92 -14.75
C GLN A 359 19.45 10.57 -15.57
N ALA A 360 19.04 9.31 -15.62
CA ALA A 360 17.81 8.93 -16.32
C ALA A 360 16.56 9.53 -15.65
N ASP A 361 16.53 9.62 -14.32
CA ASP A 361 15.43 10.22 -13.59
C ASP A 361 15.36 11.74 -13.86
N VAL A 362 16.52 12.41 -13.94
CA VAL A 362 16.63 13.81 -14.38
C VAL A 362 16.04 13.98 -15.78
N ASN A 363 16.39 13.09 -16.70
CA ASN A 363 15.87 13.12 -18.06
C ASN A 363 14.34 12.96 -18.08
N VAL A 364 13.78 12.05 -17.28
CA VAL A 364 12.31 11.90 -17.13
C VAL A 364 11.65 13.16 -16.59
N ILE A 365 12.26 13.86 -15.62
CA ILE A 365 11.71 15.13 -15.14
C ILE A 365 11.78 16.21 -16.23
N HIS A 366 12.91 16.35 -16.94
CA HIS A 366 13.03 17.28 -18.07
C HIS A 366 12.00 17.01 -19.15
N GLU A 367 11.77 15.73 -19.43
CA GLU A 367 10.81 15.25 -20.38
C GLU A 367 9.37 15.65 -19.97
N ARG A 368 9.03 15.55 -18.67
CA ARG A 368 7.77 16.05 -18.10
C ARG A 368 7.65 17.57 -18.19
N ILE A 369 8.75 18.31 -18.00
CA ILE A 369 8.78 19.78 -18.15
C ILE A 369 8.43 20.20 -19.56
N ASP A 370 8.98 19.52 -20.56
CA ASP A 370 8.64 19.76 -21.97
C ASP A 370 7.14 19.51 -22.26
N HIS A 371 6.44 18.85 -21.34
CA HIS A 371 5.04 18.46 -21.44
C HIS A 371 4.13 19.22 -20.47
N GLY A 372 4.62 20.34 -19.93
CA GLY A 372 3.84 21.23 -19.09
C GLY A 372 3.96 20.98 -17.59
N ALA A 373 4.86 20.09 -17.14
CA ALA A 373 5.18 20.04 -15.72
C ALA A 373 5.80 21.37 -15.27
N ASN A 374 5.31 21.87 -14.14
CA ASN A 374 5.62 23.21 -13.65
C ASN A 374 6.96 23.25 -12.89
N LEU A 375 8.05 22.97 -13.61
CA LEU A 375 9.43 22.98 -13.12
C LEU A 375 10.34 23.65 -14.15
N LEU A 376 11.48 24.18 -13.71
CA LEU A 376 12.50 24.71 -14.63
C LEU A 376 13.57 23.66 -14.90
N LYS A 377 13.90 23.42 -16.17
CA LYS A 377 14.97 22.48 -16.54
C LYS A 377 16.28 22.77 -15.81
N ASN A 378 16.67 24.04 -15.72
CA ASN A 378 17.91 24.44 -15.03
C ASN A 378 17.90 24.20 -13.51
N ASN A 379 16.73 23.94 -12.90
CA ASN A 379 16.60 23.62 -11.49
C ASN A 379 16.51 22.10 -11.22
N VAL A 380 16.58 21.28 -12.27
CA VAL A 380 16.56 19.81 -12.18
C VAL A 380 17.92 19.27 -12.62
N PHE A 381 18.61 18.55 -11.75
CA PHE A 381 20.01 18.17 -11.99
C PHE A 381 20.37 16.86 -11.29
N GLN A 382 21.38 16.17 -11.81
CA GLN A 382 21.93 14.97 -11.17
C GLN A 382 22.80 15.40 -9.97
N PHE A 383 22.59 14.77 -8.81
CA PHE A 383 23.39 15.03 -7.62
C PHE A 383 23.33 13.84 -6.66
N ASP A 384 24.49 13.31 -6.26
CA ASP A 384 24.56 12.33 -5.18
C ASP A 384 24.53 13.04 -3.82
N PHE A 385 23.33 13.18 -3.25
CA PHE A 385 23.14 13.93 -2.01
C PHE A 385 23.93 13.39 -0.81
N LEU A 386 24.46 12.17 -0.81
CA LEU A 386 25.26 11.67 0.32
C LEU A 386 26.77 11.71 0.08
N ASN A 387 27.20 11.89 -1.17
CA ASN A 387 28.62 11.80 -1.55
C ASN A 387 29.18 13.03 -2.28
N ASP A 388 28.35 13.81 -2.96
CA ASP A 388 28.80 14.98 -3.72
C ASP A 388 28.95 16.22 -2.84
N ASP A 389 29.89 17.08 -3.23
CA ASP A 389 30.13 18.38 -2.59
C ASP A 389 29.11 19.42 -3.07
N PHE A 390 28.63 20.31 -2.18
CA PHE A 390 27.61 21.31 -2.51
C PHE A 390 28.10 22.37 -3.53
N THR A 391 29.40 22.48 -3.78
CA THR A 391 29.94 23.30 -4.89
C THR A 391 29.48 22.84 -6.27
N LYS A 392 28.96 21.61 -6.41
CA LYS A 392 28.39 21.09 -7.66
C LYS A 392 26.92 21.48 -7.89
N LEU A 393 26.25 22.07 -6.89
CA LEU A 393 24.85 22.49 -7.04
C LEU A 393 24.74 23.66 -8.04
N PRO A 394 23.58 23.87 -8.67
CA PRO A 394 23.36 25.08 -9.47
C PRO A 394 23.59 26.34 -8.64
N GLN A 395 24.18 27.38 -9.26
CA GLN A 395 24.53 28.62 -8.56
C GLN A 395 23.36 29.25 -7.77
N PRO A 396 22.12 29.29 -8.29
CA PRO A 396 20.99 29.80 -7.50
C PRO A 396 20.75 29.04 -6.20
N LEU A 397 20.87 27.71 -6.21
CA LEU A 397 20.70 26.90 -5.01
C LEU A 397 21.87 27.05 -4.03
N GLN A 398 23.11 27.17 -4.54
CA GLN A 398 24.27 27.52 -3.69
C GLN A 398 24.05 28.85 -2.96
N ASN A 399 23.50 29.85 -3.65
CA ASN A 399 23.19 31.15 -3.06
C ASN A 399 22.11 31.07 -1.98
N ILE A 400 21.24 30.07 -2.00
CA ILE A 400 20.21 29.84 -0.98
C ILE A 400 20.81 29.14 0.24
N ILE A 401 21.55 28.03 0.05
CA ILE A 401 22.06 27.23 1.18
C ILE A 401 23.20 27.92 1.94
N ASN A 402 23.94 28.83 1.30
CA ASN A 402 25.04 29.58 1.90
C ASN A 402 24.61 30.90 2.54
N ASP A 403 23.34 31.29 2.38
CA ASP A 403 22.75 32.51 2.97
C ASP A 403 21.80 32.09 4.11
N GLU A 404 22.06 32.58 5.33
CA GLU A 404 21.30 32.14 6.50
C GLU A 404 19.81 32.50 6.42
N GLU A 405 19.47 33.71 5.94
CA GLU A 405 18.08 34.18 5.87
C GLU A 405 17.31 33.47 4.76
N LYS A 406 17.95 33.22 3.61
CA LYS A 406 17.34 32.41 2.55
C LYS A 406 17.18 30.95 2.96
N ARG A 407 18.15 30.39 3.69
CA ARG A 407 18.09 29.02 4.20
C ARG A 407 16.97 28.82 5.22
N LYS A 408 16.65 29.83 6.04
CA LYS A 408 15.44 29.82 6.90
C LYS A 408 14.13 29.70 6.11
N LYS A 409 14.16 30.08 4.84
CA LYS A 409 13.06 29.97 3.87
C LYS A 409 13.24 28.80 2.90
N LEU A 410 14.09 27.82 3.21
CA LEU A 410 14.24 26.60 2.42
C LEU A 410 13.47 25.44 3.06
N VAL A 411 12.59 24.80 2.28
CA VAL A 411 11.94 23.53 2.60
C VAL A 411 12.66 22.42 1.85
N ILE A 412 13.34 21.55 2.58
CA ILE A 412 13.82 20.27 2.05
C ILE A 412 12.63 19.30 2.07
N TYR A 413 12.04 19.04 0.91
CA TYR A 413 10.80 18.26 0.77
C TYR A 413 11.09 16.93 0.07
N ILE A 414 11.17 15.83 0.81
CA ILE A 414 11.80 14.59 0.32
C ILE A 414 11.06 13.30 0.69
N ASN A 415 11.20 12.29 -0.16
CA ASN A 415 10.91 10.89 0.17
C ASN A 415 12.19 10.06 -0.01
N PRO A 416 13.09 10.03 0.99
CA PRO A 416 14.39 9.37 0.86
C PRO A 416 14.27 7.84 0.77
N PRO A 417 15.29 7.16 0.23
CA PRO A 417 15.25 5.71 0.08
C PRO A 417 15.22 4.94 1.41
N TYR A 418 14.34 3.92 1.48
CA TYR A 418 14.23 2.99 2.61
C TYR A 418 15.15 1.77 2.44
N ALA A 419 16.46 1.97 2.58
CA ALA A 419 17.44 0.89 2.54
C ALA A 419 18.26 0.83 3.83
N GLU A 420 18.22 -0.34 4.48
CA GLU A 420 19.03 -0.68 5.65
C GLU A 420 20.14 -1.64 5.22
N GLY A 421 21.37 -1.40 5.67
CA GLY A 421 22.43 -2.40 5.60
C GLY A 421 22.21 -3.50 6.63
N ASP A 422 22.07 -4.75 6.19
CA ASP A 422 21.96 -5.89 7.09
C ASP A 422 23.06 -6.94 6.83
N ASN A 423 23.77 -7.34 7.89
CA ASN A 423 24.89 -8.29 7.87
C ASN A 423 24.47 -9.72 8.25
N VAL A 424 23.19 -9.98 8.51
CA VAL A 424 22.75 -11.21 9.20
C VAL A 424 22.86 -12.50 8.38
N ARG A 425 23.07 -12.47 7.04
CA ARG A 425 23.11 -13.73 6.23
C ARG A 425 24.17 -13.86 5.12
N GLY A 426 25.16 -12.98 5.01
CA GLY A 426 26.20 -13.10 3.96
C GLY A 426 25.72 -12.92 2.51
N ILE A 427 24.40 -12.93 2.27
CA ILE A 427 23.69 -12.61 1.02
C ILE A 427 22.99 -11.22 1.13
N GLY A 428 23.15 -10.53 2.26
CA GLY A 428 22.65 -9.17 2.45
C GLY A 428 23.39 -8.17 1.55
N ARG A 429 22.73 -7.03 1.28
CA ARG A 429 23.22 -5.86 0.54
C ARG A 429 24.45 -5.25 1.23
N LYS A 430 25.62 -5.89 1.10
CA LYS A 430 26.88 -5.38 1.67
C LYS A 430 27.17 -3.97 1.13
N ASN A 431 27.54 -3.06 2.03
CA ASN A 431 28.02 -1.70 1.74
C ASN A 431 27.04 -0.72 1.05
N ILE A 432 25.75 -1.06 0.87
CA ILE A 432 24.79 -0.13 0.21
C ILE A 432 24.57 1.16 1.01
N HIS A 433 24.80 1.12 2.33
CA HIS A 433 24.67 2.27 3.22
C HIS A 433 25.99 3.04 3.44
N VAL A 434 27.11 2.59 2.85
CA VAL A 434 28.41 3.25 3.06
C VAL A 434 28.51 4.42 2.09
N SER A 435 28.47 5.63 2.62
CA SER A 435 28.58 6.90 1.91
C SER A 435 29.59 7.81 2.62
N LYS A 436 30.02 8.91 1.98
CA LYS A 436 30.84 9.91 2.67
C LYS A 436 30.14 10.49 3.90
N THR A 437 28.82 10.64 3.84
CA THR A 437 28.01 11.10 4.98
C THR A 437 28.00 10.06 6.10
N HIS A 438 27.90 8.77 5.76
CA HIS A 438 28.06 7.68 6.72
C HIS A 438 29.41 7.78 7.43
N ASP A 439 30.51 7.78 6.67
CA ASP A 439 31.87 7.78 7.22
C ASP A 439 32.13 9.02 8.09
N LYS A 440 31.60 10.19 7.69
CA LYS A 440 31.78 11.46 8.41
C LYS A 440 31.00 11.52 9.73
N TYR A 441 29.77 10.98 9.78
CA TYR A 441 28.85 11.17 10.90
C TYR A 441 28.41 9.89 11.62
N GLN A 442 28.98 8.73 11.29
CA GLN A 442 28.62 7.44 11.91
C GLN A 442 28.73 7.47 13.43
N SER A 443 29.74 8.16 13.99
CA SER A 443 29.91 8.30 15.44
C SER A 443 28.73 9.02 16.12
N LEU A 444 28.10 9.99 15.45
CA LEU A 444 26.90 10.69 15.92
C LEU A 444 25.65 9.82 15.77
N MET A 445 25.48 9.19 14.61
CA MET A 445 24.30 8.38 14.29
C MET A 445 24.24 7.06 15.07
N GLY A 446 25.39 6.50 15.44
CA GLY A 446 25.47 5.15 16.00
C GLY A 446 24.91 4.11 15.03
N LYS A 447 24.03 3.23 15.51
CA LYS A 447 23.39 2.18 14.68
C LYS A 447 22.47 2.74 13.59
N ALA A 448 21.94 3.97 13.75
CA ALA A 448 21.13 4.61 12.73
C ALA A 448 21.91 4.89 11.43
N SER A 449 23.25 4.90 11.49
CA SER A 449 24.11 5.11 10.31
C SER A 449 23.91 4.06 9.21
N SER A 450 23.40 2.87 9.55
CA SER A 450 23.10 1.82 8.58
C SER A 450 21.82 2.06 7.76
N GLU A 451 21.06 3.11 8.07
CA GLU A 451 19.81 3.45 7.40
C GLU A 451 19.94 4.73 6.57
N MET A 452 19.61 4.63 5.29
CA MET A 452 19.90 5.68 4.31
C MET A 452 19.19 7.00 4.63
N PHE A 453 17.89 6.97 4.97
CA PHE A 453 17.14 8.18 5.30
C PHE A 453 17.72 8.91 6.54
N ALA A 454 18.28 8.18 7.51
CA ALA A 454 18.95 8.79 8.66
C ALA A 454 20.22 9.55 8.25
N GLN A 455 20.94 9.09 7.22
CA GLN A 455 22.09 9.82 6.67
C GLN A 455 21.66 11.10 5.96
N PHE A 456 20.57 11.08 5.18
CA PHE A 456 19.99 12.28 4.57
C PHE A 456 19.66 13.32 5.64
N PHE A 457 18.95 12.92 6.70
CA PHE A 457 18.55 13.84 7.77
C PHE A 457 19.75 14.39 8.51
N THR A 458 20.77 13.56 8.73
CA THR A 458 22.04 13.98 9.36
C THR A 458 22.73 15.04 8.52
N ARG A 459 22.88 14.83 7.20
CA ARG A 459 23.52 15.81 6.32
C ARG A 459 22.74 17.11 6.26
N ILE A 460 21.41 17.04 6.14
CA ILE A 460 20.54 18.23 6.16
C ILE A 460 20.72 19.00 7.47
N HIS A 461 20.68 18.31 8.62
CA HIS A 461 20.80 18.95 9.92
C HIS A 461 22.18 19.58 10.17
N GLN A 462 23.25 18.92 9.72
CA GLN A 462 24.63 19.38 9.96
C GLN A 462 25.12 20.40 8.93
N GLU A 463 24.69 20.29 7.68
CA GLU A 463 25.25 21.06 6.56
C GLU A 463 24.26 22.06 5.95
N ILE A 464 22.95 21.94 6.23
CA ILE A 464 21.90 22.87 5.80
C ILE A 464 21.03 23.30 7.01
N PRO A 465 21.64 23.86 8.08
CA PRO A 465 20.93 24.14 9.32
C PRO A 465 19.88 25.24 9.14
N ASN A 466 18.91 25.32 10.05
CA ASN A 466 17.82 26.31 10.07
C ASN A 466 16.80 26.20 8.92
N SER A 467 16.91 25.20 8.05
CA SER A 467 15.88 24.86 7.05
C SER A 467 14.68 24.16 7.67
N VAL A 468 13.57 24.09 6.93
CA VAL A 468 12.45 23.20 7.22
C VAL A 468 12.70 21.87 6.53
N LEU A 469 12.58 20.76 7.24
CA LEU A 469 12.67 19.41 6.65
C LEU A 469 11.28 18.78 6.67
N ALA A 470 10.71 18.56 5.48
CA ALA A 470 9.43 17.92 5.27
C ALA A 470 9.66 16.57 4.57
N GLU A 471 9.38 15.45 5.24
CA GLU A 471 9.87 14.14 4.76
C GLU A 471 8.91 12.99 4.98
N PHE A 472 8.99 11.99 4.09
CA PHE A 472 8.37 10.67 4.30
C PHE A 472 9.38 9.63 4.78
N SER A 473 9.15 9.00 5.93
CA SER A 473 10.01 7.92 6.41
C SER A 473 9.34 6.96 7.39
N LYS A 474 10.07 5.90 7.78
CA LYS A 474 9.66 5.02 8.88
C LYS A 474 9.81 5.75 10.21
N LEU A 475 8.95 5.44 11.17
CA LEU A 475 8.96 6.03 12.52
C LEU A 475 10.16 5.61 13.41
N LYS A 476 11.17 4.92 12.85
CA LYS A 476 12.34 4.42 13.61
C LYS A 476 13.08 5.55 14.35
N ILE A 477 13.23 6.72 13.72
CA ILE A 477 13.92 7.86 14.33
C ILE A 477 13.24 8.35 15.62
N LEU A 478 11.92 8.19 15.73
CA LEU A 478 11.16 8.57 16.94
C LEU A 478 11.16 7.47 18.01
N GLN A 479 10.96 6.21 17.61
CA GLN A 479 10.59 5.13 18.54
C GLN A 479 11.64 4.03 18.70
N ALA A 480 12.53 3.82 17.73
CA ALA A 480 13.42 2.65 17.77
C ALA A 480 14.49 2.81 18.87
N PRO A 481 14.73 1.79 19.72
CA PRO A 481 15.75 1.85 20.77
C PRO A 481 17.17 2.10 20.24
N ASN A 482 17.52 1.50 19.11
CA ASN A 482 18.83 1.63 18.47
C ASN A 482 19.11 3.04 17.89
N TYR A 483 18.14 3.95 17.94
CA TYR A 483 18.22 5.32 17.42
C TYR A 483 18.36 6.38 18.54
N SER A 484 18.61 5.97 19.79
CA SER A 484 18.84 6.90 20.90
C SER A 484 20.01 7.86 20.64
N ASN A 485 21.13 7.36 20.09
CA ASN A 485 22.26 8.21 19.67
C ASN A 485 21.83 9.22 18.60
N PHE A 486 21.04 8.79 17.61
CA PHE A 486 20.52 9.69 16.58
C PHE A 486 19.67 10.82 17.19
N ARG A 487 18.69 10.49 18.04
CA ARG A 487 17.86 11.48 18.75
C ARG A 487 18.65 12.39 19.69
N SER A 488 19.82 11.95 20.15
CA SER A 488 20.66 12.75 21.05
C SER A 488 21.24 13.99 20.37
N PHE A 489 21.53 13.91 19.06
CA PHE A 489 22.08 15.01 18.28
C PHE A 489 21.06 15.64 17.32
N PHE A 490 20.18 14.84 16.70
CA PHE A 490 19.12 15.32 15.82
C PHE A 490 17.99 15.92 16.69
N ARG A 491 18.19 17.17 17.08
CA ARG A 491 17.31 17.91 18.01
C ARG A 491 16.33 18.82 17.28
N ALA A 492 16.09 18.64 15.98
CA ALA A 492 15.10 19.43 15.27
C ALA A 492 13.72 19.27 15.94
N LYS A 493 12.97 20.37 16.10
CA LYS A 493 11.61 20.31 16.65
C LYS A 493 10.67 19.66 15.64
N LEU A 494 9.94 18.63 16.05
CA LEU A 494 8.87 18.05 15.24
C LEU A 494 7.62 18.91 15.39
N GLU A 495 7.17 19.54 14.30
CA GLU A 495 6.02 20.45 14.34
C GLU A 495 4.73 19.71 13.97
N ILE A 496 4.74 18.88 12.92
CA ILE A 496 3.57 18.10 12.48
C ILE A 496 3.95 16.68 12.04
N LEU A 497 3.05 15.71 12.26
CA LEU A 497 3.16 14.32 11.84
C LEU A 497 1.80 13.73 11.43
N PHE A 498 1.74 13.03 10.30
CA PHE A 498 0.67 12.07 10.00
C PHE A 498 1.23 10.71 9.58
N MET A 499 0.43 9.65 9.68
CA MET A 499 0.77 8.26 9.37
C MET A 499 -0.17 7.66 8.33
N VAL A 500 0.39 6.85 7.44
CA VAL A 500 -0.31 6.09 6.40
C VAL A 500 0.25 4.65 6.30
N PRO A 501 -0.53 3.68 5.76
CA PRO A 501 -0.05 2.31 5.57
C PRO A 501 1.09 2.25 4.54
N ALA A 502 2.18 1.55 4.86
CA ALA A 502 3.35 1.50 3.99
C ALA A 502 3.10 0.80 2.65
N ASP A 503 2.20 -0.19 2.61
CA ASP A 503 1.82 -0.95 1.42
C ASP A 503 1.06 -0.12 0.35
N THR A 504 0.77 1.15 0.66
CA THR A 504 0.24 2.12 -0.31
C THR A 504 1.33 2.75 -1.19
N PHE A 505 2.61 2.68 -0.77
CA PHE A 505 3.74 3.16 -1.57
C PHE A 505 4.22 2.06 -2.51
N ASP A 506 4.50 2.43 -3.76
CA ASP A 506 4.95 1.45 -4.75
C ASP A 506 6.24 0.75 -4.27
N ASN A 507 6.29 -0.57 -4.48
CA ASN A 507 7.43 -1.41 -4.11
C ASN A 507 7.73 -1.52 -2.61
N VAL A 508 6.87 -0.97 -1.74
CA VAL A 508 6.97 -1.16 -0.30
C VAL A 508 6.09 -2.36 0.09
N LYS A 509 6.73 -3.43 0.53
CA LYS A 509 6.05 -4.62 1.06
C LYS A 509 6.18 -4.65 2.57
N GLY A 510 5.05 -4.72 3.27
CA GLY A 510 5.01 -4.95 4.72
C GLY A 510 3.86 -4.21 5.40
N ASP A 511 3.55 -4.66 6.62
CA ASP A 511 2.49 -4.13 7.47
C ASP A 511 3.13 -3.21 8.52
N PHE A 512 3.49 -1.99 8.11
CA PHE A 512 4.09 -0.96 8.98
C PHE A 512 3.66 0.45 8.54
N PRO A 513 3.85 1.51 9.35
CA PRO A 513 3.47 2.85 8.98
C PRO A 513 4.62 3.57 8.26
N ILE A 514 4.27 4.39 7.28
CA ILE A 514 5.11 5.50 6.81
C ILE A 514 4.52 6.78 7.39
N GLY A 515 5.39 7.61 7.97
CA GLY A 515 5.02 8.94 8.46
C GLY A 515 5.41 10.02 7.48
N PHE A 516 4.64 11.10 7.43
CA PHE A 516 5.08 12.39 6.89
C PHE A 516 5.37 13.34 8.05
N PHE A 517 6.57 13.90 8.09
CA PHE A 517 7.08 14.69 9.20
C PHE A 517 7.42 16.08 8.71
N ILE A 518 7.05 17.12 9.49
CA ILE A 518 7.55 18.48 9.30
C ILE A 518 8.42 18.85 10.49
N TRP A 519 9.71 18.96 10.24
CA TRP A 519 10.75 19.30 11.21
C TRP A 519 11.23 20.74 11.04
N ASN A 520 11.31 21.47 12.14
CA ASN A 520 11.94 22.78 12.20
C ASN A 520 13.38 22.63 12.74
N THR A 521 14.36 22.69 11.84
CA THR A 521 15.78 22.48 12.24
C THR A 521 16.40 23.68 12.96
N ASN A 522 15.74 24.85 12.95
CA ASN A 522 16.16 26.04 13.68
C ASN A 522 15.84 25.95 15.20
N LYS A 523 14.90 25.07 15.58
CA LYS A 523 14.49 24.87 16.98
C LYS A 523 15.09 23.58 17.50
N LYS A 524 15.67 23.64 18.70
CA LYS A 524 16.23 22.49 19.41
C LYS A 524 15.26 21.94 20.45
N GLU A 525 14.89 20.68 20.34
CA GLU A 525 13.96 19.99 21.25
C GLU A 525 14.42 18.56 21.54
N ILE A 526 14.19 18.11 22.78
CA ILE A 526 14.27 16.69 23.16
C ILE A 526 12.91 16.07 22.86
N PHE A 527 12.84 15.23 21.82
CA PHE A 527 11.61 14.52 21.48
C PHE A 527 11.23 13.49 22.56
N ASN A 528 10.10 13.72 23.22
CA ASN A 528 9.51 12.81 24.20
C ASN A 528 8.25 12.13 23.65
N LYS A 529 7.30 12.93 23.16
CA LYS A 529 6.06 12.43 22.56
C LYS A 529 5.45 13.45 21.61
N THR A 530 4.62 12.98 20.67
CA THR A 530 3.74 13.79 19.82
C THR A 530 2.45 13.01 19.51
N VAL A 531 1.48 13.65 18.88
CA VAL A 531 0.27 13.01 18.36
C VAL A 531 0.34 13.06 16.84
N ALA A 532 0.10 11.91 16.19
CA ALA A 532 0.04 11.77 14.76
C ALA A 532 -1.40 11.56 14.30
N ASP A 533 -1.81 12.24 13.23
CA ASP A 533 -3.05 11.88 12.53
C ASP A 533 -2.84 10.57 11.75
N VAL A 534 -3.86 9.71 11.71
CA VAL A 534 -3.79 8.39 11.09
C VAL A 534 -4.82 8.32 9.95
N TYR A 535 -4.34 7.96 8.76
CA TYR A 535 -5.17 7.80 7.56
C TYR A 535 -5.12 6.34 7.08
N ASP A 536 -6.23 5.85 6.52
CA ASP A 536 -6.27 4.54 5.87
C ASP A 536 -5.68 4.57 4.44
N SER A 537 -5.69 3.43 3.74
CA SER A 537 -5.13 3.33 2.38
C SER A 537 -5.89 4.13 1.31
N LYS A 538 -7.08 4.65 1.61
CA LYS A 538 -7.91 5.49 0.74
C LYS A 538 -7.78 6.98 1.08
N GLY A 539 -6.93 7.33 2.05
CA GLY A 539 -6.74 8.69 2.53
C GLY A 539 -7.87 9.21 3.39
N ILE A 540 -8.65 8.32 4.01
CA ILE A 540 -9.69 8.66 4.98
C ILE A 540 -9.04 8.74 6.36
N TYR A 541 -9.29 9.83 7.09
CA TYR A 541 -8.86 9.96 8.48
C TYR A 541 -9.59 8.94 9.36
N ILE A 542 -8.84 8.15 10.13
CA ILE A 542 -9.38 7.08 10.99
C ILE A 542 -9.10 7.31 12.48
N GLY A 543 -8.39 8.36 12.85
CA GLY A 543 -8.12 8.72 14.23
C GLY A 543 -6.74 9.32 14.43
N SER A 544 -6.31 9.42 15.68
CA SER A 544 -4.98 9.89 16.05
C SER A 544 -4.25 8.85 16.90
N LYS A 545 -2.92 8.90 16.88
CA LYS A 545 -2.06 8.02 17.66
C LYS A 545 -0.96 8.80 18.37
N THR A 546 -0.76 8.51 19.65
CA THR A 546 0.38 9.02 20.41
C THR A 546 1.65 8.29 20.00
N ILE A 547 2.67 9.05 19.59
CA ILE A 547 4.00 8.56 19.26
C ILE A 547 4.97 9.01 20.35
N THR A 548 5.60 8.06 21.04
CA THR A 548 6.45 8.31 22.20
C THR A 548 7.85 7.74 21.98
N SER A 549 8.88 8.44 22.45
CA SER A 549 10.25 7.91 22.52
C SER A 549 10.41 6.99 23.73
N TYR A 550 11.27 5.99 23.58
CA TYR A 550 11.57 5.00 24.63
C TYR A 550 13.00 5.14 25.15
N ASP A 551 13.57 6.34 24.99
CA ASP A 551 14.88 6.64 25.54
C ASP A 551 14.85 6.46 27.07
N SER A 552 15.89 5.82 27.61
CA SER A 552 16.00 5.45 29.03
C SER A 552 14.97 4.43 29.56
N SER A 553 14.11 3.86 28.73
CA SER A 553 13.17 2.81 29.14
C SER A 553 13.88 1.46 29.31
N LYS A 554 13.45 0.65 30.27
CA LYS A 554 13.77 -0.78 30.35
C LYS A 554 12.74 -1.58 29.56
N TYR A 555 13.17 -2.65 28.90
CA TYR A 555 12.30 -3.42 28.02
C TYR A 555 11.83 -4.72 28.66
N VAL A 556 10.77 -5.30 28.08
CA VAL A 556 10.24 -6.60 28.52
C VAL A 556 11.28 -7.72 28.42
N SER A 557 12.24 -7.60 27.48
CA SER A 557 13.39 -8.51 27.39
C SER A 557 14.33 -8.44 28.60
N ASP A 558 14.47 -7.27 29.21
CA ASP A 558 15.29 -7.09 30.42
C ASP A 558 14.60 -7.72 31.61
N TRP A 559 13.27 -7.54 31.71
CA TRP A 559 12.42 -8.19 32.71
C TRP A 559 12.51 -9.72 32.64
N LEU A 560 12.34 -10.30 31.45
CA LEU A 560 12.53 -11.75 31.25
C LEU A 560 13.99 -12.17 31.54
N GLY A 561 14.95 -11.30 31.22
CA GLY A 561 16.37 -11.38 31.59
C GLY A 561 16.57 -11.69 33.06
N LEU A 562 16.06 -10.81 33.91
CA LEU A 562 16.20 -10.91 35.36
C LEU A 562 15.49 -12.13 35.92
N ASN A 563 14.26 -12.39 35.47
CA ASN A 563 13.43 -13.49 35.97
C ASN A 563 13.79 -14.88 35.40
N SER A 564 14.90 -15.01 34.67
CA SER A 564 15.38 -16.29 34.12
C SER A 564 16.87 -16.56 34.38
N LYS A 565 17.49 -15.88 35.36
CA LYS A 565 18.92 -16.07 35.68
C LYS A 565 19.23 -17.31 36.51
N LYS A 566 18.34 -17.69 37.44
CA LYS A 566 18.53 -18.80 38.39
C LYS A 566 17.52 -19.92 38.08
N ILE A 567 17.68 -20.53 36.91
CA ILE A 567 16.81 -21.63 36.46
C ILE A 567 17.55 -22.96 36.53
N SER A 568 16.83 -24.03 36.81
CA SER A 568 17.40 -25.38 36.83
C SER A 568 17.82 -25.85 35.44
N ASN A 569 18.60 -26.93 35.38
CA ASN A 569 19.00 -27.53 34.10
C ASN A 569 17.87 -28.33 33.43
N ASN A 570 16.83 -28.69 34.18
CA ASN A 570 15.70 -29.48 33.69
C ASN A 570 14.66 -28.55 33.06
N TYR A 571 14.85 -28.23 31.78
CA TYR A 571 13.90 -27.43 31.02
C TYR A 571 12.82 -28.28 30.36
N ILE A 572 11.63 -27.73 30.28
CA ILE A 572 10.45 -28.33 29.67
C ILE A 572 10.16 -27.76 28.26
N GLY A 573 10.97 -26.79 27.83
CA GLY A 573 10.88 -26.15 26.52
C GLY A 573 11.71 -24.87 26.49
N HIS A 574 11.51 -24.05 25.47
CA HIS A 574 12.15 -22.75 25.34
C HIS A 574 11.21 -21.73 24.71
N ILE A 575 11.43 -20.46 25.05
CA ILE A 575 10.79 -19.32 24.39
C ILE A 575 11.80 -18.62 23.49
N ALA A 576 11.49 -18.54 22.21
CA ALA A 576 12.19 -17.74 21.22
C ALA A 576 11.58 -16.34 21.15
N SER A 577 12.41 -15.30 21.03
CA SER A 577 11.94 -13.93 20.84
C SER A 577 12.97 -13.07 20.11
N VAL A 578 12.50 -12.08 19.35
CA VAL A 578 13.34 -11.06 18.69
C VAL A 578 12.69 -9.71 18.94
N GLY A 579 13.50 -8.69 19.20
CA GLY A 579 13.04 -7.33 19.46
C GLY A 579 12.08 -7.22 20.64
N ASN A 580 11.66 -6.00 20.94
CA ASN A 580 10.65 -5.72 21.96
C ASN A 580 9.38 -5.11 21.36
N ASP A 581 9.21 -5.12 20.04
CA ASP A 581 8.11 -4.47 19.33
C ASP A 581 7.15 -5.46 18.65
N PHE A 582 6.07 -4.91 18.09
CA PHE A 582 5.10 -5.65 17.30
C PHE A 582 5.67 -6.12 15.95
N GLN A 583 6.60 -5.39 15.33
CA GLN A 583 7.28 -5.79 14.09
C GLN A 583 7.83 -7.23 14.16
N ASN A 584 8.35 -7.59 15.33
CA ASN A 584 8.95 -8.90 15.56
C ASN A 584 8.03 -9.90 16.25
N GLN A 585 6.73 -9.60 16.42
CA GLN A 585 5.77 -10.45 17.15
C GLN A 585 5.67 -11.88 16.59
N ARG A 586 5.78 -12.04 15.27
CA ARG A 586 5.74 -13.37 14.62
C ARG A 586 6.93 -14.27 14.98
N MET A 587 8.04 -13.67 15.44
CA MET A 587 9.26 -14.38 15.83
C MET A 587 9.23 -14.82 17.31
N ILE A 588 8.10 -14.64 17.98
CA ILE A 588 7.88 -15.09 19.35
C ILE A 588 7.12 -16.40 19.31
N PHE A 589 7.69 -17.45 19.87
CA PHE A 589 7.05 -18.75 19.98
C PHE A 589 7.66 -19.57 21.12
N VAL A 590 6.89 -20.52 21.62
CA VAL A 590 7.32 -21.53 22.60
C VAL A 590 7.37 -22.88 21.87
N ASP A 591 8.47 -23.60 22.00
CA ASP A 591 8.68 -24.93 21.41
C ASP A 591 9.68 -25.73 22.27
N ASN A 592 9.98 -26.95 21.87
CA ASN A 592 10.91 -27.87 22.54
C ASN A 592 11.99 -28.43 21.59
N GLU A 593 12.10 -27.87 20.39
CA GLU A 593 13.17 -28.19 19.42
C GLU A 593 14.55 -27.79 19.95
N GLU A 594 15.40 -28.78 20.24
CA GLU A 594 16.83 -28.53 20.49
C GLU A 594 17.56 -28.20 19.18
N LYS A 595 18.12 -26.99 19.11
CA LYS A 595 18.94 -26.57 17.96
C LYS A 595 20.41 -26.55 18.36
N GLU A 596 21.23 -27.40 17.72
CA GLU A 596 22.69 -27.44 17.89
C GLU A 596 23.34 -26.06 17.69
N ASN A 597 22.74 -25.23 16.81
CA ASN A 597 23.10 -23.84 16.63
C ASN A 597 21.83 -23.00 16.52
N TRP A 598 21.38 -22.41 17.64
CA TRP A 598 20.40 -21.32 17.59
C TRP A 598 20.91 -20.28 16.59
N LYS A 599 20.16 -20.05 15.50
CA LYS A 599 20.58 -19.13 14.43
C LYS A 599 21.01 -17.81 15.07
N LYS A 600 22.14 -17.26 14.64
CA LYS A 600 22.63 -15.96 15.13
C LYS A 600 21.53 -14.90 14.97
N GLY A 601 20.97 -14.45 16.09
CA GLY A 601 19.93 -13.42 16.16
C GLY A 601 18.71 -13.88 16.96
N GLY A 602 18.38 -13.14 18.03
CA GLY A 602 17.24 -13.42 18.91
C GLY A 602 17.63 -13.99 20.28
N ARG A 603 16.71 -13.89 21.23
CA ARG A 603 16.82 -14.43 22.59
C ARG A 603 16.09 -15.76 22.66
N HIS A 604 16.79 -16.79 23.14
CA HIS A 604 16.23 -18.10 23.47
C HIS A 604 16.36 -18.31 24.97
N THR A 605 15.23 -18.39 25.68
CA THR A 605 15.19 -18.59 27.13
C THR A 605 14.61 -19.96 27.41
N ARG A 606 15.38 -20.82 28.11
CA ARG A 606 14.88 -22.11 28.60
C ARG A 606 13.72 -21.89 29.57
N ILE A 607 12.71 -22.74 29.49
CA ILE A 607 11.55 -22.73 30.38
C ILE A 607 11.69 -23.87 31.37
N THR A 608 11.65 -23.56 32.65
CA THR A 608 11.76 -24.49 33.77
C THR A 608 10.64 -24.20 34.77
N VAL A 609 10.55 -24.99 35.85
CA VAL A 609 9.57 -24.73 36.91
C VAL A 609 9.72 -23.34 37.54
N GLU A 610 10.95 -22.83 37.65
CA GLU A 610 11.24 -21.57 38.33
C GLU A 610 10.79 -20.34 37.51
N ASN A 611 10.75 -20.45 36.17
CA ASN A 611 10.40 -19.33 35.29
C ASN A 611 9.15 -19.53 34.42
N LEU A 612 8.40 -20.62 34.60
CA LEU A 612 7.21 -20.95 33.79
C LEU A 612 6.17 -19.82 33.80
N ILE A 613 5.85 -19.23 34.96
CA ILE A 613 4.88 -18.13 35.04
C ILE A 613 5.41 -16.89 34.33
N TYR A 614 6.67 -16.50 34.57
CA TYR A 614 7.28 -15.32 33.93
C TYR A 614 7.34 -15.45 32.41
N THR A 615 7.70 -16.63 31.90
CA THR A 615 7.74 -16.92 30.45
C THR A 615 6.34 -16.95 29.85
N SER A 616 5.33 -17.42 30.58
CA SER A 616 3.93 -17.39 30.17
C SER A 616 3.37 -15.97 30.09
N ILE A 617 3.65 -15.12 31.08
CA ILE A 617 3.30 -13.69 31.04
C ILE A 617 3.98 -13.03 29.85
N TYR A 618 5.30 -13.20 29.69
CA TYR A 618 6.05 -12.65 28.55
C TYR A 618 5.42 -13.04 27.22
N PHE A 619 5.08 -14.32 27.06
CA PHE A 619 4.47 -14.83 25.84
C PHE A 619 3.08 -14.25 25.59
N ALA A 620 2.21 -14.32 26.60
CA ALA A 620 0.82 -13.86 26.51
C ALA A 620 0.75 -12.36 26.22
N VAL A 621 1.40 -11.50 27.01
CA VAL A 621 1.33 -10.04 26.82
C VAL A 621 1.82 -9.62 25.44
N ARG A 622 2.83 -10.32 24.89
CA ARG A 622 3.34 -10.05 23.55
C ARG A 622 2.48 -10.61 22.41
N LYS A 623 1.45 -11.41 22.69
CA LYS A 623 0.64 -12.12 21.67
C LYS A 623 -0.85 -11.80 21.71
N VAL A 624 -1.41 -11.43 22.86
CA VAL A 624 -2.85 -11.19 22.99
C VAL A 624 -3.34 -9.97 22.21
N ILE A 625 -2.47 -8.97 22.02
CA ILE A 625 -2.73 -7.83 21.13
C ILE A 625 -2.16 -8.17 19.75
N PRO A 626 -2.95 -8.15 18.67
CA PRO A 626 -2.44 -8.43 17.33
C PRO A 626 -1.51 -7.31 16.83
N ALA A 627 -0.43 -7.69 16.16
CA ALA A 627 0.36 -6.75 15.36
C ALA A 627 -0.48 -6.22 14.19
N THR A 628 -0.34 -4.92 13.94
CA THR A 628 -0.96 -4.16 12.85
C THR A 628 0.09 -3.16 12.35
N TRP A 629 -0.09 -2.62 11.15
CA TRP A 629 0.77 -1.52 10.71
C TRP A 629 0.77 -0.32 11.67
N ILE A 630 -0.32 -0.08 12.41
CA ILE A 630 -0.41 1.05 13.34
C ILE A 630 0.52 0.87 14.54
N ASN A 631 0.53 -0.31 15.16
CA ASN A 631 1.31 -0.60 16.37
C ASN A 631 2.69 -1.22 16.12
N ASP A 632 3.09 -1.42 14.86
CA ASP A 632 4.36 -2.03 14.43
C ASP A 632 5.62 -1.57 15.22
N ARG A 633 5.67 -0.30 15.64
CA ARG A 633 6.82 0.31 16.35
C ARG A 633 6.64 0.49 17.85
N ASP A 634 5.48 0.15 18.40
CA ASP A 634 5.25 0.23 19.84
C ASP A 634 6.11 -0.80 20.57
N GLN A 635 6.71 -0.38 21.68
CA GLN A 635 7.68 -1.19 22.42
C GLN A 635 7.04 -1.76 23.68
N PHE A 636 7.24 -3.05 23.90
CA PHE A 636 6.91 -3.75 25.12
C PHE A 636 7.97 -3.47 26.20
N LEU A 637 7.51 -2.97 27.34
CA LEU A 637 8.36 -2.41 28.40
C LEU A 637 8.49 -3.35 29.59
N TYR A 638 9.43 -3.00 30.46
CA TYR A 638 9.53 -3.56 31.80
C TYR A 638 8.28 -3.14 32.59
N PRO A 639 7.50 -4.10 33.14
CA PRO A 639 6.23 -3.77 33.78
C PRO A 639 6.42 -3.14 35.17
N ASN A 640 5.37 -2.49 35.67
CA ASN A 640 5.29 -2.14 37.10
C ASN A 640 5.13 -3.41 37.97
N ASP A 641 5.12 -3.28 39.29
CA ASP A 641 5.09 -4.45 40.20
C ASP A 641 3.69 -5.00 40.50
N SER A 642 2.62 -4.37 40.00
CA SER A 642 1.23 -4.71 40.38
C SER A 642 0.82 -6.12 39.92
N TRP A 643 1.36 -6.61 38.80
CA TRP A 643 1.09 -7.97 38.30
C TRP A 643 1.55 -9.07 39.27
N GLN A 644 2.50 -8.79 40.17
CA GLN A 644 3.07 -9.80 41.08
C GLN A 644 2.02 -10.38 42.03
N THR A 645 1.02 -9.58 42.40
CA THR A 645 -0.06 -9.99 43.31
C THR A 645 -1.32 -10.48 42.58
N ASP A 646 -1.44 -10.21 41.27
CA ASP A 646 -2.58 -10.66 40.45
C ASP A 646 -2.36 -12.10 39.98
N GLN A 647 -2.69 -13.06 40.84
CA GLN A 647 -2.59 -14.49 40.54
C GLN A 647 -3.55 -14.92 39.42
N GLU A 648 -4.69 -14.24 39.27
CA GLU A 648 -5.65 -14.53 38.19
C GLU A 648 -5.02 -14.22 36.83
N PHE A 649 -4.44 -13.02 36.67
CA PHE A 649 -3.70 -12.63 35.46
C PHE A 649 -2.54 -13.58 35.15
N GLN A 650 -1.77 -13.99 36.15
CA GLN A 650 -0.66 -14.94 35.98
C GLN A 650 -1.14 -16.28 35.44
N ASN A 651 -2.24 -16.81 36.00
CA ASN A 651 -2.82 -18.09 35.60
C ASN A 651 -3.54 -18.01 34.24
N ASP A 652 -4.15 -16.87 33.93
CA ASP A 652 -4.72 -16.55 32.62
C ASP A 652 -3.64 -16.54 31.53
N CYS A 653 -2.47 -15.93 31.81
CA CYS A 653 -1.31 -15.96 30.91
C CYS A 653 -0.74 -17.38 30.69
N LEU A 654 -0.68 -18.19 31.75
CA LEU A 654 -0.28 -19.60 31.65
C LEU A 654 -1.25 -20.38 30.74
N THR A 655 -2.55 -20.22 30.97
CA THR A 655 -3.60 -20.87 30.18
C THR A 655 -3.51 -20.49 28.71
N TYR A 656 -3.36 -19.19 28.40
CA TYR A 656 -3.15 -18.73 27.03
C TYR A 656 -1.92 -19.35 26.37
N THR A 657 -0.81 -19.47 27.11
CA THR A 657 0.44 -20.07 26.61
C THR A 657 0.30 -21.57 26.34
N LEU A 658 -0.43 -22.31 27.19
CA LEU A 658 -0.65 -23.75 27.06
C LEU A 658 -1.35 -24.15 25.75
N PHE A 659 -2.26 -23.32 25.26
CA PHE A 659 -3.01 -23.58 24.02
C PHE A 659 -2.59 -22.68 22.85
N ASN A 660 -1.42 -22.04 22.92
CA ASN A 660 -0.87 -21.21 21.83
C ASN A 660 0.65 -21.39 21.66
N ASN A 661 1.18 -22.56 22.01
CA ASN A 661 2.59 -22.93 21.79
C ASN A 661 2.75 -23.87 20.58
N ASN A 662 4.01 -24.16 20.24
CA ASN A 662 4.46 -25.03 19.15
C ASN A 662 5.27 -26.25 19.67
N ILE A 663 5.01 -26.68 20.91
CA ILE A 663 5.59 -27.91 21.46
C ILE A 663 5.19 -29.08 20.55
N GLN A 664 6.11 -30.02 20.30
CA GLN A 664 5.89 -31.18 19.43
C GLN A 664 6.55 -32.41 20.04
N THR A 665 5.89 -33.57 19.98
CA THR A 665 6.49 -34.82 20.48
C THR A 665 7.71 -35.27 19.68
N ASN A 666 7.85 -34.81 18.44
CA ASN A 666 9.01 -35.13 17.60
C ASN A 666 10.33 -34.55 18.13
N PHE A 667 10.28 -33.61 19.07
CA PHE A 667 11.46 -32.99 19.68
C PHE A 667 11.73 -33.45 21.12
N GLY A 668 11.01 -34.45 21.63
CA GLY A 668 11.22 -35.03 22.95
C GLY A 668 9.94 -35.12 23.78
N THR A 669 10.09 -35.44 25.06
CA THR A 669 8.95 -35.61 25.99
C THR A 669 8.08 -34.36 26.04
N ASN A 670 6.77 -34.55 25.88
CA ASN A 670 5.80 -33.47 26.02
C ASN A 670 5.44 -33.24 27.49
N HIS A 671 5.99 -32.17 28.06
CA HIS A 671 5.72 -31.75 29.44
C HIS A 671 4.51 -30.81 29.59
N TRP A 672 3.83 -30.46 28.49
CA TRP A 672 2.87 -29.35 28.42
C TRP A 672 1.40 -29.79 28.39
N ILE A 673 1.11 -31.08 28.57
CA ILE A 673 -0.27 -31.60 28.63
C ILE A 673 -0.92 -31.15 29.95
N PRO A 674 -1.98 -30.31 29.95
CA PRO A 674 -2.56 -29.78 31.18
C PRO A 674 -3.66 -30.67 31.78
N PHE A 675 -3.82 -31.90 31.28
CA PHE A 675 -4.87 -32.84 31.67
C PHE A 675 -4.27 -34.14 32.20
N THR A 676 -4.98 -34.81 33.09
CA THR A 676 -4.68 -36.20 33.45
C THR A 676 -5.24 -37.16 32.41
N GLU A 677 -4.71 -38.38 32.38
CA GLU A 677 -5.15 -39.44 31.47
C GLU A 677 -6.66 -39.71 31.60
N GLN A 678 -7.20 -39.65 32.81
CA GLN A 678 -8.62 -39.88 33.09
C GLN A 678 -9.51 -38.75 32.56
N GLU A 679 -9.04 -37.50 32.61
CA GLU A 679 -9.82 -36.34 32.12
C GLU A 679 -10.02 -36.38 30.61
N VAL A 680 -9.11 -37.02 29.87
CA VAL A 680 -9.14 -37.07 28.40
C VAL A 680 -9.31 -38.48 27.83
N ASN A 681 -9.56 -39.48 28.67
CA ASN A 681 -9.65 -40.90 28.29
C ASN A 681 -8.44 -41.36 27.45
N ALA A 682 -7.23 -41.01 27.89
CA ALA A 682 -6.01 -41.35 27.18
C ALA A 682 -5.85 -42.88 27.05
N GLN A 683 -5.36 -43.32 25.89
CA GLN A 683 -5.22 -44.74 25.57
C GLN A 683 -4.10 -45.44 26.36
N ALA A 684 -3.15 -44.68 26.89
CA ALA A 684 -2.12 -45.15 27.80
C ALA A 684 -1.67 -44.03 28.75
N LYS A 685 -0.71 -44.35 29.62
CA LYS A 685 -0.12 -43.41 30.57
C LYS A 685 0.71 -42.34 29.84
N PHE A 686 0.63 -41.08 30.28
CA PHE A 686 1.50 -40.01 29.78
C PHE A 686 2.94 -40.21 30.26
N GLU A 687 3.90 -39.84 29.42
CA GLU A 687 5.33 -39.85 29.77
C GLU A 687 5.67 -38.77 30.80
N SER A 688 4.90 -37.68 30.84
CA SER A 688 5.08 -36.61 31.82
C SER A 688 3.76 -36.09 32.35
N ASN A 689 3.69 -35.95 33.68
CA ASN A 689 2.59 -35.28 34.39
C ASN A 689 2.98 -33.87 34.86
N PHE A 690 4.12 -33.34 34.39
CA PHE A 690 4.71 -32.09 34.88
C PHE A 690 3.69 -30.95 34.98
N MET A 691 2.97 -30.64 33.90
CA MET A 691 2.06 -29.48 33.90
C MET A 691 0.86 -29.70 34.84
N THR A 692 0.30 -30.91 34.90
CA THR A 692 -0.80 -31.21 35.84
C THR A 692 -0.35 -31.14 37.30
N ASP A 693 0.87 -31.61 37.60
CA ASP A 693 1.45 -31.57 38.94
C ASP A 693 1.80 -30.12 39.32
N PHE A 694 2.28 -29.31 38.37
CA PHE A 694 2.50 -27.88 38.55
C PHE A 694 1.19 -27.17 38.91
N ILE A 695 0.14 -27.38 38.11
CA ILE A 695 -1.19 -26.77 38.31
C ILE A 695 -1.80 -27.20 39.66
N LYS A 696 -1.59 -28.44 40.09
CA LYS A 696 -2.09 -28.97 41.36
C LYS A 696 -1.25 -28.58 42.58
N GLY A 697 -0.17 -27.80 42.40
CA GLY A 697 0.72 -27.42 43.50
C GLY A 697 1.56 -28.58 44.04
N LYS A 698 1.81 -29.62 43.24
CA LYS A 698 2.56 -30.81 43.66
C LYS A 698 4.08 -30.71 43.43
N ILE A 699 4.54 -29.67 42.73
CA ILE A 699 5.97 -29.47 42.43
C ILE A 699 6.57 -28.46 43.41
N ASN A 700 7.52 -28.91 44.24
CA ASN A 700 8.25 -28.06 45.18
C ASN A 700 9.16 -27.06 44.44
N LYS A 701 9.06 -25.76 44.79
CA LYS A 701 9.88 -24.68 44.22
C LYS A 701 11.28 -24.56 44.88
N GLU A 702 11.69 -25.53 45.70
CA GLU A 702 12.95 -25.45 46.46
C GLU A 702 14.11 -26.21 45.79
N ALA A 703 15.08 -25.47 45.24
CA ALA A 703 16.53 -25.67 45.44
C ALA A 703 17.38 -24.70 44.58
N SER A 704 17.54 -23.46 45.04
CA SER A 704 18.73 -22.66 44.70
C SER A 704 19.05 -21.62 45.79
N ASN A 705 19.18 -22.06 47.04
CA ASN A 705 19.78 -21.28 48.13
C ASN A 705 20.85 -22.14 48.83
N ASN A 706 22.02 -22.28 48.20
CA ASN A 706 23.26 -22.50 48.94
C ASN A 706 23.89 -21.13 49.15
N ASP A 707 23.51 -20.48 50.25
CA ASP A 707 24.33 -19.57 51.07
C ASP A 707 23.41 -18.72 51.92
N THR A 708 22.93 -19.27 53.03
CA THR A 708 22.64 -18.58 54.31
C THR A 708 22.12 -19.62 55.30
N LEU A 709 23.04 -20.22 56.05
CA LEU A 709 22.71 -20.75 57.37
C LEU A 709 22.15 -19.57 58.19
N PHE A 710 20.95 -19.71 58.76
CA PHE A 710 20.20 -18.73 59.55
C PHE A 710 19.38 -17.70 58.74
N GLU A 711 18.17 -18.08 58.30
CA GLU A 711 16.94 -17.29 58.48
C GLU A 711 15.69 -18.12 58.15
N ASN A 712 14.63 -17.90 58.93
CA ASN A 712 13.44 -18.72 59.13
C ASN A 712 12.80 -19.43 57.92
N ALA A 713 12.61 -20.75 58.10
CA ALA A 713 11.73 -21.59 57.31
C ALA A 713 10.26 -21.16 57.45
N ASN A 714 9.78 -20.36 56.49
CA ASN A 714 8.37 -20.35 56.11
C ASN A 714 8.28 -21.16 54.81
N ALA A 715 8.06 -22.47 54.94
CA ALA A 715 7.73 -23.32 53.80
C ALA A 715 6.49 -22.72 53.11
N VAL A 716 6.68 -22.20 51.90
CA VAL A 716 5.57 -21.73 51.07
C VAL A 716 4.77 -22.97 50.69
N GLU A 717 3.62 -23.15 51.33
CA GLU A 717 2.70 -24.24 51.04
C GLU A 717 2.27 -24.13 49.57
N ASN A 718 2.65 -25.10 48.74
CA ASN A 718 2.29 -25.09 47.32
C ASN A 718 0.79 -25.39 47.18
N LYS A 719 0.00 -24.34 46.94
CA LYS A 719 -1.44 -24.45 46.70
C LYS A 719 -1.73 -24.71 45.22
N PRO A 720 -2.79 -25.46 44.90
CA PRO A 720 -3.31 -25.55 43.53
C PRO A 720 -3.58 -24.17 42.94
N LEU A 721 -3.31 -24.01 41.64
CA LEU A 721 -3.62 -22.78 40.92
C LEU A 721 -5.14 -22.59 40.81
N VAL A 722 -5.59 -21.34 40.92
CA VAL A 722 -6.99 -20.95 40.77
C VAL A 722 -7.14 -20.19 39.46
N PHE A 723 -7.95 -20.73 38.55
CA PHE A 723 -8.19 -20.16 37.24
C PHE A 723 -9.47 -19.33 37.22
N SER A 724 -9.47 -18.31 36.37
CA SER A 724 -10.67 -17.56 36.03
C SER A 724 -11.71 -18.40 35.29
N GLU A 725 -12.93 -17.88 35.14
CA GLU A 725 -13.97 -18.53 34.35
C GLU A 725 -13.59 -18.64 32.87
N GLU A 726 -12.93 -17.63 32.31
CA GLU A 726 -12.44 -17.65 30.93
C GLU A 726 -11.34 -18.70 30.73
N ALA A 727 -10.39 -18.79 31.67
CA ALA A 727 -9.36 -19.81 31.63
C ALA A 727 -9.93 -21.23 31.79
N LYS A 728 -10.91 -21.43 32.68
CA LYS A 728 -11.64 -22.70 32.81
C LYS A 728 -12.33 -23.09 31.50
N ALA A 729 -13.00 -22.15 30.84
CA ALA A 729 -13.65 -22.40 29.55
C ALA A 729 -12.64 -22.83 28.47
N VAL A 730 -11.43 -22.24 28.45
CA VAL A 730 -10.34 -22.69 27.58
C VAL A 730 -9.90 -24.11 27.91
N PHE A 731 -9.71 -24.45 29.19
CA PHE A 731 -9.39 -25.82 29.60
C PHE A 731 -10.47 -26.81 29.19
N ASP A 732 -11.74 -26.48 29.35
CA ASP A 732 -12.85 -27.37 29.01
C ASP A 732 -12.96 -27.59 27.50
N ALA A 733 -12.86 -26.54 26.69
CA ALA A 733 -12.80 -26.66 25.23
C ALA A 733 -11.56 -27.48 24.79
N GLY A 734 -10.41 -27.25 25.41
CA GLY A 734 -9.19 -28.02 25.16
C GLY A 734 -9.36 -29.50 25.55
N ARG A 735 -10.01 -29.79 26.67
CA ARG A 735 -10.24 -31.14 27.16
C ARG A 735 -11.11 -31.95 26.21
N GLU A 736 -12.19 -31.37 25.69
CA GLU A 736 -13.04 -32.03 24.69
C GLU A 736 -12.29 -32.30 23.38
N LEU A 737 -11.41 -31.40 22.96
CA LEU A 737 -10.52 -31.65 21.81
C LEU A 737 -9.56 -32.81 22.06
N TRP A 738 -8.94 -32.90 23.24
CA TRP A 738 -8.05 -34.02 23.59
C TRP A 738 -8.82 -35.34 23.70
N LYS A 739 -10.02 -35.35 24.31
CA LYS A 739 -10.89 -36.53 24.34
C LYS A 739 -11.19 -37.03 22.93
N TYR A 740 -11.54 -36.12 22.03
CA TYR A 740 -11.84 -36.48 20.65
C TYR A 740 -10.61 -37.04 19.91
N TYR A 741 -9.43 -36.48 20.16
CA TYR A 741 -8.17 -37.00 19.62
C TYR A 741 -7.84 -38.40 20.17
N HIS A 742 -7.99 -38.64 21.47
CA HIS A 742 -7.74 -39.97 22.06
C HIS A 742 -8.79 -41.02 21.68
N ALA A 743 -9.93 -40.63 21.12
CA ALA A 743 -10.88 -41.58 20.53
C ALA A 743 -10.41 -42.14 19.18
N GLN A 744 -9.40 -41.55 18.54
CA GLN A 744 -8.87 -42.00 17.25
C GLN A 744 -7.96 -43.22 17.40
N LYS A 745 -8.00 -44.14 16.44
CA LYS A 745 -7.32 -45.45 16.54
C LYS A 745 -5.81 -45.38 16.75
N ASP A 746 -5.15 -44.40 16.13
CA ASP A 746 -3.69 -44.26 16.10
C ASP A 746 -3.21 -43.01 16.87
N ALA A 747 -3.95 -42.63 17.92
CA ALA A 747 -3.64 -41.44 18.71
C ALA A 747 -2.30 -41.60 19.45
N ASN A 748 -1.33 -40.74 19.13
CA ASN A 748 -0.11 -40.61 19.94
C ASN A 748 -0.50 -40.13 21.35
N VAL A 749 -0.29 -40.97 22.36
CA VAL A 749 -0.68 -40.72 23.76
C VAL A 749 -0.08 -39.43 24.31
N ASN A 750 1.13 -39.04 23.88
CA ASN A 750 1.82 -37.85 24.38
C ASN A 750 1.59 -36.61 23.51
N ALA A 751 0.64 -36.63 22.57
CA ALA A 751 0.44 -35.55 21.60
C ALA A 751 0.26 -34.18 22.27
N SER A 752 1.00 -33.20 21.75
CA SER A 752 0.81 -31.79 22.08
C SER A 752 -0.39 -31.21 21.34
N PHE A 753 -0.74 -29.96 21.67
CA PHE A 753 -1.72 -29.21 20.89
C PHE A 753 -1.34 -29.13 19.40
N TYR A 754 -0.05 -28.93 19.11
CA TYR A 754 0.44 -28.85 17.74
C TYR A 754 0.25 -30.18 17.02
N ASP A 755 0.62 -31.31 17.67
CA ASP A 755 0.52 -32.64 17.09
C ASP A 755 -0.96 -33.02 16.81
N ILE A 756 -1.88 -32.66 17.71
CA ILE A 756 -3.33 -32.85 17.50
C ILE A 756 -3.81 -32.04 16.28
N ARG A 757 -3.39 -30.78 16.16
CA ARG A 757 -3.72 -29.98 14.98
C ARG A 757 -3.14 -30.54 13.71
N GLU A 758 -1.89 -31.01 13.74
CA GLU A 758 -1.23 -31.63 12.61
C GLU A 758 -1.97 -32.90 12.17
N TYR A 759 -2.40 -33.75 13.10
CA TYR A 759 -3.14 -34.97 12.83
C TYR A 759 -4.41 -34.69 12.00
N PHE A 760 -5.24 -33.74 12.43
CA PHE A 760 -6.52 -33.46 11.75
C PHE A 760 -6.38 -32.55 10.53
N GLN A 761 -5.46 -31.58 10.55
CA GLN A 761 -5.31 -30.63 9.44
C GLN A 761 -4.42 -31.20 8.32
N GLY A 762 -3.51 -32.12 8.63
CA GLY A 762 -2.53 -32.63 7.67
C GLY A 762 -1.56 -31.55 7.17
N ARG A 763 -0.74 -31.92 6.17
CA ARG A 763 0.22 -31.02 5.52
C ARG A 763 -0.04 -30.93 4.01
N ASN A 764 0.31 -29.78 3.43
CA ASN A 764 0.29 -29.58 1.98
C ASN A 764 1.55 -30.17 1.30
N ALA A 765 1.60 -30.08 -0.03
CA ALA A 765 2.72 -30.58 -0.84
C ALA A 765 4.09 -29.96 -0.50
N GLN A 766 4.10 -28.77 0.13
CA GLN A 766 5.31 -28.08 0.60
C GLN A 766 5.64 -28.39 2.07
N GLY A 767 4.95 -29.35 2.70
CA GLY A 767 5.16 -29.74 4.09
C GLY A 767 4.63 -28.74 5.13
N ARG A 768 3.83 -27.74 4.75
CA ARG A 768 3.19 -26.81 5.68
C ARG A 768 1.86 -27.37 6.16
N MET A 769 1.58 -27.27 7.46
CA MET A 769 0.29 -27.68 8.01
C MET A 769 -0.86 -26.89 7.36
N ASN A 770 -1.94 -27.56 6.99
CA ASN A 770 -3.08 -26.90 6.37
C ASN A 770 -3.82 -26.00 7.39
N ALA A 771 -4.48 -24.96 6.88
CA ALA A 771 -5.27 -24.05 7.71
C ALA A 771 -6.66 -24.61 8.09
N LYS A 772 -7.13 -25.62 7.35
CA LYS A 772 -8.44 -26.27 7.50
C LYS A 772 -8.28 -27.78 7.60
N SER A 773 -9.27 -28.43 8.16
CA SER A 773 -9.44 -29.89 8.19
C SER A 773 -10.74 -30.27 7.51
N GLU A 774 -10.82 -31.49 6.99
CA GLU A 774 -12.08 -32.08 6.49
C GLU A 774 -12.89 -32.74 7.61
N ASP A 775 -12.29 -32.93 8.80
CA ASP A 775 -13.00 -33.46 9.97
C ASP A 775 -13.88 -32.36 10.59
N ALA A 776 -15.20 -32.53 10.44
CA ALA A 776 -16.20 -31.57 10.91
C ALA A 776 -16.26 -31.45 12.45
N THR A 777 -16.07 -32.56 13.17
CA THR A 777 -16.09 -32.60 14.63
C THR A 777 -14.89 -31.87 15.20
N TYR A 778 -13.69 -32.19 14.70
CA TYR A 778 -12.46 -31.46 15.00
C TYR A 778 -12.62 -29.97 14.70
N THR A 779 -13.15 -29.63 13.52
CA THR A 779 -13.34 -28.23 13.10
C THR A 779 -14.24 -27.46 14.07
N THR A 780 -15.27 -28.10 14.61
CA THR A 780 -16.14 -27.50 15.64
C THR A 780 -15.38 -27.30 16.95
N LEU A 781 -14.69 -28.33 17.44
CA LEU A 781 -13.95 -28.30 18.71
C LEU A 781 -12.78 -27.29 18.69
N ILE A 782 -12.01 -27.24 17.61
CA ILE A 782 -10.90 -26.28 17.46
C ILE A 782 -11.42 -24.84 17.31
N SER A 783 -12.58 -24.65 16.68
CA SER A 783 -13.22 -23.33 16.58
C SER A 783 -13.69 -22.85 17.96
N GLU A 784 -14.26 -23.75 18.77
CA GLU A 784 -14.65 -23.44 20.15
C GLU A 784 -13.43 -23.06 20.99
N LEU A 785 -12.37 -23.88 20.97
CA LEU A 785 -11.13 -23.58 21.68
C LEU A 785 -10.51 -22.24 21.26
N ARG A 786 -10.48 -21.93 19.95
CA ARG A 786 -10.01 -20.63 19.46
C ARG A 786 -10.89 -19.47 19.92
N THR A 787 -12.20 -19.68 20.01
CA THR A 787 -13.15 -18.68 20.50
C THR A 787 -12.91 -18.38 21.97
N GLN A 788 -12.80 -19.41 22.82
CA GLN A 788 -12.50 -19.24 24.24
C GLN A 788 -11.12 -18.62 24.47
N LEU A 789 -10.12 -18.98 23.65
CA LEU A 789 -8.80 -18.34 23.70
C LEU A 789 -8.84 -16.85 23.36
N ASN A 790 -9.69 -16.44 22.41
CA ASN A 790 -9.85 -15.03 22.08
C ASN A 790 -10.53 -14.26 23.21
N ILE A 791 -11.54 -14.86 23.86
CA ILE A 791 -12.20 -14.28 25.04
C ILE A 791 -11.18 -14.10 26.18
N LEU A 792 -10.38 -15.13 26.46
CA LEU A 792 -9.30 -15.04 27.44
C LEU A 792 -8.26 -13.98 27.06
N ALA A 793 -7.90 -13.87 25.78
CA ALA A 793 -7.00 -12.83 25.30
C ALA A 793 -7.59 -11.42 25.52
N ASP A 794 -8.87 -11.22 25.23
CA ASP A 794 -9.58 -9.95 25.45
C ASP A 794 -9.59 -9.54 26.92
N LYS A 795 -9.65 -10.50 27.84
CA LYS A 795 -9.49 -10.25 29.28
C LYS A 795 -8.07 -9.86 29.67
N ILE A 796 -7.05 -10.47 29.07
CA ILE A 796 -5.64 -10.16 29.36
C ILE A 796 -5.25 -8.78 28.81
N LYS A 797 -5.82 -8.34 27.67
CA LYS A 797 -5.44 -7.10 26.97
C LYS A 797 -5.40 -5.84 27.87
N PRO A 798 -6.44 -5.49 28.66
CA PRO A 798 -6.39 -4.33 29.55
C PRO A 798 -5.23 -4.39 30.55
N LYS A 799 -4.90 -5.59 31.07
CA LYS A 799 -3.80 -5.79 32.01
C LYS A 799 -2.41 -5.50 31.42
N VAL A 800 -2.26 -5.64 30.10
CA VAL A 800 -1.02 -5.26 29.40
C VAL A 800 -0.71 -3.77 29.59
N TYR A 801 -1.73 -2.92 29.55
CA TYR A 801 -1.59 -1.48 29.76
C TYR A 801 -1.56 -1.14 31.27
N GLU A 802 -2.42 -1.75 32.08
CA GLU A 802 -2.46 -1.55 33.54
C GLU A 802 -1.09 -1.84 34.20
N TYR A 803 -0.39 -2.87 33.72
CA TYR A 803 0.93 -3.26 34.21
C TYR A 803 2.09 -2.62 33.45
N GLU A 804 1.80 -1.66 32.57
CA GLU A 804 2.79 -0.90 31.81
C GLU A 804 3.69 -1.77 30.90
N PHE A 805 3.24 -2.97 30.52
CA PHE A 805 3.90 -3.71 29.45
C PHE A 805 3.80 -2.95 28.13
N LEU A 806 2.78 -2.12 27.93
CA LEU A 806 2.67 -1.14 26.85
C LEU A 806 2.24 0.22 27.41
N LYS A 807 2.58 1.29 26.70
CA LYS A 807 2.02 2.63 26.94
C LYS A 807 0.71 2.77 26.17
N GLU A 808 -0.24 3.51 26.76
CA GLU A 808 -1.49 3.93 26.10
C GLU A 808 -1.26 4.88 24.92
#